data_AF-A0A3F2S0Q3-F1
#
_entry.id   AF-A0A3F2S0Q3-F1
#
_cell.length_a   1.000
_cell.length_b   1.000
_cell.length_c   1.000
_cell.angle_alpha   90.00
_cell.angle_beta   90.00
_cell.angle_gamma   90.00
#
_symmetry.space_group_name_H-M   'P 1'
#
loop_
_entity.id
_entity.type
_entity.pdbx_description
1 polymer ?
#
loop_
_entity_poly.entity_id
_entity_poly.type
_entity_poly.pdbx_seq_one_letter_code
_entity_poly.pdbx_strand_id
1 'polypeptide(L)'
;MPPPEEIELYNPDAAAMLGDSACSMSPLDIQPSYQKLRYVYDDYIEGGALRSGGAPKLFSKDYIGLVAQYAAVGFIDGVLPNVIYPFLQNYLNLPGSQTTTAAVLVQLPWSFKVFYGILSDCFPIRGYRRRPYMLLGWIVALAMLLVMVLTPEGDPYFTDPQYRDVKPEDYTPEIVATINYGSTNDGSLYIIPMMGCAFGYLMSDVCADGIVVELAQREPLEIRGRTQTVIYTTRFVFNILSLILVAFCFNGDVYGGDFDFSLSFPVLMLVVAIILAPIVPLTWLFIYEEKRPHDCMSFKHYMCELWDIVQTRAVYQYIAYQFFSGIFAMFTYVSKNPIQVHWANVTPLDEKIGGLCSTAMFATAVWFAGNQGRDWDWRRTAAITMISSVTLDATCKLLTIWDIVRAPWFWLGIPVLGQIPQGIIFIVGSFIIVELSTEGHEGAMYGLLTTVYNLATPFSTAIARNIDGIYDLSTERIQNDTYGVRYDVTKTVIVMYAFNLFSLIFLVMLPRQKEQTQVMKRLGGSGVVNEARVEATNAHEPFSTVAATHFVSKNGLLPMALLPSKFAVDYVTPRQDQAYRGTCWDFATIGFLEQSYRAHGVKEGWLAPDEYVAFSEQAYGAEILKLCSGDADSLQQKDCRVAGDEMWMNSTEGGEVPELYYLKNGLKESVFPQSVCKYYTEEGNDTLCPGLAAAQQAGNPLKFELSSMTTKYEDMSVREHLVRRNQAMPLSTPIAMVTHYYPCIGKFANNRHCQSETCTLCPGDMATTTCCIPLKGGRNRNMEGEFFSHRGMSIEGGHAMLLVGYNDAFLTREGFTGGLIVKNSWADGPYQGSHSLAYWMQEVSDWEERSVCPNSYNPFNWYQCGNEGVSSKQQGNESQEYNEGVNDCLSEETKLFADINIQPLQLKCKDPELCRTDGDFTYFVRNTTDWGDHMTVMCLWEYSAEQHVAREICLQPMLELYIALTLAPVAEEVKENDTDRCGFYFIPYVGLRQWIAQFQGFFVNSFDIKWDSQSYAANKALHPELDYSLLEASTKTQNYSDFLGPFPYAKVVKHFQ
;
A
#
# COMPACT_ATOMS: atom_id res chain seq x y z
N MET A 1 -31.79 12.29 28.27
CA MET A 1 -30.67 13.18 28.63
C MET A 1 -29.45 12.30 28.84
N PRO A 2 -28.34 12.54 28.14
CA PRO A 2 -27.03 12.32 28.75
C PRO A 2 -26.32 13.66 28.98
N PRO A 3 -25.53 13.83 30.05
CA PRO A 3 -24.35 14.69 30.03
C PRO A 3 -23.09 13.87 29.65
N PRO A 4 -21.99 14.54 29.24
CA PRO A 4 -21.01 14.02 28.28
C PRO A 4 -19.64 13.63 28.87
N GLU A 5 -18.84 12.94 28.04
CA GLU A 5 -17.43 12.55 28.21
C GLU A 5 -16.45 13.74 28.20
N GLU A 6 -15.31 13.57 28.88
CA GLU A 6 -14.04 14.30 28.63
C GLU A 6 -12.84 13.32 28.59
N ILE A 7 -11.91 13.60 27.67
CA ILE A 7 -10.75 12.80 27.23
C ILE A 7 -9.46 13.14 27.99
N GLU A 8 -8.59 12.13 28.18
CA GLU A 8 -7.10 12.11 28.38
C GLU A 8 -6.21 11.80 27.14
N LEU A 9 -5.07 12.44 26.89
CA LEU A 9 -4.36 12.63 25.59
C LEU A 9 -3.24 11.64 25.12
N TYR A 10 -2.89 11.80 23.83
CA TYR A 10 -1.87 11.20 22.94
C TYR A 10 -0.38 11.37 23.33
N ASN A 11 0.47 10.38 22.98
CA ASN A 11 1.94 10.43 23.07
C ASN A 11 2.57 10.89 21.73
N PRO A 12 3.35 11.99 21.67
CA PRO A 12 3.74 12.65 20.40
C PRO A 12 4.84 11.98 19.57
N ASP A 13 5.60 11.01 20.10
CA ASP A 13 6.85 10.56 19.47
C ASP A 13 6.70 9.40 18.46
N ALA A 14 5.48 8.95 18.15
CA ALA A 14 5.24 7.76 17.32
C ALA A 14 4.75 8.05 15.87
N ALA A 15 4.68 9.32 15.44
CA ALA A 15 4.22 9.70 14.11
C ALA A 15 5.37 10.27 13.25
N ALA A 16 6.22 9.40 12.71
CA ALA A 16 7.21 9.78 11.71
C ALA A 16 6.69 9.46 10.29
N MET A 17 5.85 10.34 9.75
CA MET A 17 5.69 10.53 8.30
C MET A 17 6.19 11.96 8.01
N LEU A 18 7.24 12.08 7.18
CA LEU A 18 8.27 13.13 7.21
C LEU A 18 9.30 12.85 8.31
N GLY A 19 10.50 12.38 7.92
CA GLY A 19 11.62 12.28 8.85
C GLY A 19 11.90 13.64 9.48
N ASP A 20 12.21 13.66 10.78
CA ASP A 20 12.57 14.82 11.61
C ASP A 20 12.62 16.14 10.84
N SER A 21 11.45 16.79 10.69
CA SER A 21 11.41 18.07 10.00
C SER A 21 12.09 19.12 10.86
N ALA A 22 12.92 19.96 10.23
CA ALA A 22 13.59 21.09 10.89
C ALA A 22 12.59 22.14 11.45
N CYS A 23 11.30 21.99 11.18
CA CYS A 23 10.24 22.88 11.62
C CYS A 23 9.46 22.42 12.86
N SER A 24 9.80 21.26 13.44
CA SER A 24 9.23 20.74 14.69
C SER A 24 9.79 21.40 15.97
N MET A 25 10.29 22.64 15.91
CA MET A 25 10.73 23.36 17.10
C MET A 25 10.18 24.80 17.18
N SER A 26 9.05 24.99 17.88
CA SER A 26 8.87 26.17 18.74
C SER A 26 7.74 26.01 19.79
N PRO A 27 7.86 26.67 20.96
CA PRO A 27 7.15 26.37 22.18
C PRO A 27 5.83 27.13 22.27
N LEU A 28 4.71 26.50 21.94
CA LEU A 28 3.40 27.01 22.34
C LEU A 28 2.54 25.83 22.79
N ASP A 29 2.02 25.97 24.01
CA ASP A 29 1.29 24.98 24.80
C ASP A 29 0.24 24.18 24.01
N ILE A 30 0.29 22.86 24.16
CA ILE A 30 -0.73 21.92 23.70
C ILE A 30 -1.96 22.09 24.60
N GLN A 31 -3.05 22.65 24.07
CA GLN A 31 -4.37 22.53 24.71
C GLN A 31 -5.05 21.21 24.30
N PRO A 32 -5.66 20.44 25.23
CA PRO A 32 -6.40 19.23 24.92
C PRO A 32 -7.73 19.57 24.26
N SER A 33 -7.86 19.42 22.95
CA SER A 33 -9.20 19.22 22.37
C SER A 33 -9.10 18.40 21.08
N TYR A 34 -9.62 17.17 21.14
CA TYR A 34 -10.11 16.35 20.02
C TYR A 34 -9.53 16.66 18.63
N GLN A 35 -8.24 16.44 18.40
CA GLN A 35 -7.77 16.11 17.06
C GLN A 35 -7.81 14.59 16.93
N LYS A 36 -8.76 14.13 16.09
CA LYS A 36 -8.84 12.75 15.63
C LYS A 36 -7.46 12.29 15.18
N LEU A 37 -6.86 11.46 16.02
CA LEU A 37 -5.81 10.51 15.69
C LEU A 37 -6.26 9.67 14.50
N ARG A 38 -5.86 10.11 13.32
CA ARG A 38 -6.22 9.47 12.06
C ARG A 38 -5.01 9.40 11.14
N TYR A 39 -3.90 8.90 11.64
CA TYR A 39 -2.69 8.70 10.83
C TYR A 39 -1.88 7.50 11.33
N VAL A 40 -2.50 6.31 11.41
CA VAL A 40 -1.79 4.99 11.47
C VAL A 40 -2.59 3.84 10.80
N TYR A 41 -3.72 4.12 10.12
CA TYR A 41 -4.63 3.08 9.56
C TYR A 41 -4.82 3.15 8.03
N ASP A 42 -3.90 3.77 7.29
CA ASP A 42 -4.11 4.10 5.87
C ASP A 42 -3.84 2.95 4.87
N ASP A 43 -3.77 1.71 5.35
CA ASP A 43 -3.97 0.54 4.49
C ASP A 43 -5.25 -0.18 4.94
N TYR A 44 -6.23 -0.21 4.03
CA TYR A 44 -7.56 -0.85 4.12
C TYR A 44 -8.73 -0.01 4.65
N ILE A 45 -8.89 1.22 4.15
CA ILE A 45 -10.24 1.78 3.94
C ILE A 45 -10.82 1.08 2.69
N GLU A 46 -12.00 0.46 2.82
CA GLU A 46 -12.77 -0.28 1.77
C GLU A 46 -12.20 -0.17 0.33
N GLY A 47 -11.57 -1.22 -0.18
CA GLY A 47 -11.10 -1.28 -1.58
C GLY A 47 -9.93 -0.33 -1.92
N GLY A 48 -9.15 0.08 -0.92
CA GLY A 48 -7.90 0.84 -1.11
C GLY A 48 -8.07 2.35 -1.23
N ALA A 49 -9.16 2.94 -0.72
CA ALA A 49 -9.40 4.40 -0.70
C ALA A 49 -8.34 5.16 0.14
N LEU A 50 -7.99 6.39 -0.26
CA LEU A 50 -7.02 7.25 0.48
C LEU A 50 -7.67 8.06 1.60
N ARG A 51 -9.00 8.16 1.63
CA ARG A 51 -9.75 8.92 2.62
C ARG A 51 -11.07 8.21 2.93
N SER A 52 -11.50 8.28 4.18
CA SER A 52 -12.79 7.72 4.57
C SER A 52 -13.98 8.48 3.99
N GLY A 53 -15.15 7.84 3.92
CA GLY A 53 -16.42 8.51 3.62
C GLY A 53 -17.16 7.93 2.41
N GLY A 54 -16.67 6.81 1.88
CA GLY A 54 -17.25 6.11 0.73
C GLY A 54 -17.17 6.88 -0.58
N ALA A 55 -17.41 6.19 -1.70
CA ALA A 55 -17.38 6.81 -3.02
C ALA A 55 -18.49 7.88 -3.16
N PRO A 56 -18.15 9.12 -3.57
CA PRO A 56 -19.11 10.22 -3.63
C PRO A 56 -20.14 10.04 -4.76
N LYS A 57 -21.40 10.37 -4.48
CA LYS A 57 -22.46 10.47 -5.50
C LYS A 57 -22.53 11.91 -5.99
N LEU A 58 -21.77 12.27 -7.03
CA LEU A 58 -21.61 13.67 -7.50
C LEU A 58 -22.91 14.39 -7.87
N PHE A 59 -23.91 13.67 -8.37
CA PHE A 59 -25.22 14.24 -8.73
C PHE A 59 -26.21 14.27 -7.55
N SER A 60 -25.75 14.01 -6.32
CA SER A 60 -26.56 14.22 -5.12
C SER A 60 -26.73 15.72 -4.83
N LYS A 61 -27.71 16.04 -3.98
CA LYS A 61 -27.96 17.42 -3.54
C LYS A 61 -26.71 18.07 -2.89
N ASP A 62 -25.86 17.27 -2.26
CA ASP A 62 -24.71 17.76 -1.50
C ASP A 62 -23.50 18.11 -2.38
N TYR A 63 -23.43 17.53 -3.59
CA TYR A 63 -22.27 17.66 -4.49
C TYR A 63 -22.60 18.19 -5.89
N ILE A 64 -23.88 18.31 -6.27
CA ILE A 64 -24.27 18.86 -7.59
C ILE A 64 -23.78 20.30 -7.79
N GLY A 65 -23.62 21.06 -6.70
CA GLY A 65 -23.04 22.40 -6.75
C GLY A 65 -21.61 22.40 -7.28
N LEU A 66 -20.82 21.35 -7.02
CA LEU A 66 -19.46 21.18 -7.54
C LEU A 66 -19.46 20.99 -9.06
N VAL A 67 -20.36 20.16 -9.58
CA VAL A 67 -20.52 19.96 -11.04
C VAL A 67 -20.93 21.28 -11.71
N ALA A 68 -21.81 22.05 -11.06
CA ALA A 68 -22.20 23.38 -11.54
C ALA A 68 -21.02 24.39 -11.55
N GLN A 69 -20.07 24.30 -10.61
CA GLN A 69 -18.86 25.13 -10.65
C GLN A 69 -18.07 24.89 -11.94
N TYR A 70 -17.78 23.63 -12.26
CA TYR A 70 -17.00 23.28 -13.46
C TYR A 70 -17.75 23.61 -14.75
N ALA A 71 -19.08 23.52 -14.76
CA ALA A 71 -19.91 23.99 -15.86
C ALA A 71 -19.75 25.51 -16.08
N ALA A 72 -19.86 26.30 -15.00
CA ALA A 72 -19.72 27.76 -15.05
C ALA A 72 -18.30 28.18 -15.47
N VAL A 73 -17.26 27.54 -14.90
CA VAL A 73 -15.86 27.77 -15.28
C VAL A 73 -15.64 27.43 -16.75
N GLY A 74 -16.14 26.28 -17.21
CA GLY A 74 -16.03 25.86 -18.60
C GLY A 74 -16.64 26.86 -19.57
N PHE A 75 -17.81 27.40 -19.22
CA PHE A 75 -18.50 28.40 -20.03
C PHE A 75 -17.73 29.72 -20.12
N ILE A 76 -17.28 30.30 -19.00
CA ILE A 76 -16.56 31.59 -19.03
C ILE A 76 -15.16 31.47 -19.67
N ASP A 77 -14.46 30.36 -19.41
CA ASP A 77 -13.15 30.02 -19.99
C ASP A 77 -13.26 29.78 -21.51
N GLY A 78 -14.42 29.33 -22.00
CA GLY A 78 -14.68 29.22 -23.43
C GLY A 78 -15.07 30.54 -24.10
N VAL A 79 -15.58 31.55 -23.37
CA VAL A 79 -15.90 32.86 -23.96
C VAL A 79 -14.68 33.79 -24.01
N LEU A 80 -14.02 34.07 -22.87
CA LEU A 80 -13.06 35.18 -22.77
C LEU A 80 -11.87 35.08 -23.74
N PRO A 81 -11.19 33.93 -23.91
CA PRO A 81 -10.11 33.82 -24.87
C PRO A 81 -10.61 33.89 -26.32
N ASN A 82 -11.83 33.41 -26.59
CA ASN A 82 -12.36 33.27 -27.94
C ASN A 82 -12.93 34.56 -28.53
N VAL A 83 -13.19 35.58 -27.70
CA VAL A 83 -13.56 36.92 -28.17
C VAL A 83 -12.34 37.76 -28.59
N ILE A 84 -11.12 37.37 -28.21
CA ILE A 84 -9.89 38.14 -28.49
C ILE A 84 -9.67 38.30 -30.01
N TYR A 85 -9.73 37.21 -30.78
CA TYR A 85 -9.53 37.28 -32.22
C TYR A 85 -10.58 38.18 -32.94
N PRO A 86 -11.89 37.91 -32.82
CA PRO A 86 -12.90 38.72 -33.50
C PRO A 86 -12.97 40.17 -32.98
N PHE A 87 -12.81 40.41 -31.69
CA PHE A 87 -12.93 41.76 -31.12
C PHE A 87 -11.61 42.55 -31.15
N LEU A 88 -10.56 42.02 -30.53
CA LEU A 88 -9.31 42.76 -30.38
C LEU A 88 -8.54 42.83 -31.71
N GLN A 89 -8.49 41.73 -32.47
CA GLN A 89 -7.76 41.70 -33.73
C GLN A 89 -8.58 42.19 -34.93
N ASN A 90 -9.84 41.78 -35.10
CA ASN A 90 -10.58 42.15 -36.31
C ASN A 90 -11.38 43.46 -36.18
N TYR A 91 -11.92 43.78 -35.00
CA TYR A 91 -12.73 44.99 -34.77
C TYR A 91 -11.88 46.20 -34.38
N LEU A 92 -10.97 46.06 -33.41
CA LEU A 92 -10.03 47.12 -32.98
C LEU A 92 -8.72 47.17 -33.80
N ASN A 93 -8.48 46.19 -34.66
CA ASN A 93 -7.27 46.06 -35.49
C ASN A 93 -5.95 46.13 -34.69
N LEU A 94 -5.91 45.51 -33.50
CA LEU A 94 -4.70 45.45 -32.70
C LEU A 94 -3.61 44.64 -33.42
N PRO A 95 -2.34 45.11 -33.43
CA PRO A 95 -1.21 44.36 -33.99
C PRO A 95 -1.12 42.96 -33.38
N GLY A 96 -0.71 41.96 -34.17
CA GLY A 96 -0.64 40.56 -33.71
C GLY A 96 0.21 40.36 -32.44
N SER A 97 1.22 41.20 -32.20
CA SER A 97 2.00 41.20 -30.96
C SER A 97 1.18 41.64 -29.74
N GLN A 98 0.30 42.64 -29.88
CA GLN A 98 -0.58 43.13 -28.82
C GLN A 98 -1.72 42.15 -28.55
N THR A 99 -2.32 41.55 -29.58
CA THR A 99 -3.35 40.50 -29.44
C THR A 99 -2.80 39.25 -28.74
N THR A 100 -1.57 38.84 -29.08
CA THR A 100 -0.88 37.75 -28.37
C THR A 100 -0.64 38.11 -26.90
N THR A 101 -0.26 39.37 -26.63
CA THR A 101 -0.09 39.87 -25.26
C THR A 101 -1.42 39.87 -24.48
N ALA A 102 -2.52 40.25 -25.13
CA ALA A 102 -3.86 40.21 -24.54
C ALA A 102 -4.27 38.78 -24.15
N ALA A 103 -4.04 37.80 -25.03
CA ALA A 103 -4.31 36.39 -24.72
C ALA A 103 -3.50 35.89 -23.52
N VAL A 104 -2.22 36.26 -23.44
CA VAL A 104 -1.37 35.93 -22.29
C VAL A 104 -1.88 36.59 -21.01
N LEU A 105 -2.29 37.87 -21.05
CA LEU A 105 -2.82 38.58 -19.88
C LEU A 105 -4.13 37.97 -19.36
N VAL A 106 -5.04 37.58 -20.24
CA VAL A 106 -6.30 36.91 -19.85
C VAL A 106 -6.03 35.52 -19.26
N GLN A 107 -4.96 34.84 -19.70
CA GLN A 107 -4.57 33.52 -19.19
C GLN A 107 -3.64 33.57 -17.97
N LEU A 108 -2.97 34.70 -17.71
CA LEU A 108 -2.03 34.87 -16.60
C LEU A 108 -2.60 34.46 -15.23
N PRO A 109 -3.88 34.77 -14.90
CA PRO A 109 -4.47 34.35 -13.63
C PRO A 109 -4.38 32.84 -13.34
N TRP A 110 -4.33 31.97 -14.37
CA TRP A 110 -4.15 30.52 -14.21
C TRP A 110 -2.81 30.13 -13.57
N SER A 111 -1.83 31.04 -13.54
CA SER A 111 -0.55 30.84 -12.87
C SER A 111 -0.63 31.09 -11.36
N PHE A 112 -1.68 31.77 -10.87
CA PHE A 112 -1.82 32.13 -9.45
C PHE A 112 -2.57 31.07 -8.62
N LYS A 113 -2.88 29.91 -9.20
CA LYS A 113 -3.67 28.86 -8.53
C LYS A 113 -3.13 28.46 -7.17
N VAL A 114 -1.80 28.26 -7.05
CA VAL A 114 -1.16 27.91 -5.77
C VAL A 114 -1.47 28.90 -4.65
N PHE A 115 -1.49 30.21 -4.93
CA PHE A 115 -1.74 31.23 -3.91
C PHE A 115 -3.18 31.21 -3.42
N TYR A 116 -4.15 30.98 -4.31
CA TYR A 116 -5.55 30.79 -3.92
C TYR A 116 -5.75 29.51 -3.11
N GLY A 117 -5.03 28.44 -3.46
CA GLY A 117 -5.01 27.19 -2.69
C GLY A 117 -4.56 27.44 -1.25
N ILE A 118 -3.38 28.04 -1.09
CA ILE A 118 -2.81 28.42 0.22
C ILE A 118 -3.76 29.35 0.99
N LEU A 119 -4.37 30.33 0.33
CA LEU A 119 -5.31 31.26 0.96
C LEU A 119 -6.53 30.53 1.53
N SER A 120 -7.15 29.64 0.73
CA SER A 120 -8.32 28.86 1.13
C SER A 120 -8.01 27.81 2.20
N ASP A 121 -6.79 27.25 2.18
CA ASP A 121 -6.37 26.24 3.14
C ASP A 121 -6.01 26.89 4.49
N CYS A 122 -5.36 28.06 4.51
CA CYS A 122 -4.90 28.73 5.74
C CYS A 122 -5.98 29.56 6.46
N PHE A 123 -6.88 30.23 5.73
CA PHE A 123 -7.69 31.32 6.29
C PHE A 123 -9.20 31.04 6.19
N PRO A 124 -9.77 30.13 7.01
CA PRO A 124 -11.20 29.84 6.96
C PRO A 124 -12.06 31.07 7.33
N ILE A 125 -13.03 31.41 6.49
CA ILE A 125 -13.95 32.54 6.74
C ILE A 125 -15.19 31.99 7.46
N ARG A 126 -15.41 32.43 8.71
CA ARG A 126 -16.51 31.97 9.58
C ARG A 126 -16.56 30.44 9.77
N GLY A 127 -15.41 29.78 9.70
CA GLY A 127 -15.25 28.33 9.85
C GLY A 127 -15.48 27.52 8.57
N TYR A 128 -15.62 28.16 7.41
CA TYR A 128 -15.62 27.48 6.10
C TYR A 128 -14.31 27.79 5.37
N ARG A 129 -13.61 26.76 4.90
CA ARG A 129 -12.33 26.86 4.19
C ARG A 129 -12.51 27.28 2.74
N ARG A 130 -13.56 26.85 2.04
CA ARG A 130 -13.66 26.97 0.57
C ARG A 130 -14.90 27.70 0.06
N ARG A 131 -16.09 27.45 0.63
CA ARG A 131 -17.35 28.04 0.15
C ARG A 131 -17.36 29.57 0.11
N PRO A 132 -16.83 30.31 1.11
CA PRO A 132 -16.81 31.77 1.08
C PRO A 132 -15.91 32.32 -0.03
N TYR A 133 -14.77 31.67 -0.31
CA TYR A 133 -13.86 32.06 -1.39
C TYR A 133 -14.48 31.81 -2.77
N MET A 134 -15.21 30.71 -2.95
CA MET A 134 -15.99 30.48 -4.18
C MET A 134 -17.05 31.56 -4.41
N LEU A 135 -17.76 31.98 -3.37
CA LEU A 135 -18.72 33.08 -3.48
C LEU A 135 -18.04 34.39 -3.83
N LEU A 136 -16.95 34.73 -3.16
CA LEU A 136 -16.19 35.94 -3.42
C LEU A 136 -15.68 35.96 -4.87
N GLY A 137 -15.18 34.83 -5.37
CA GLY A 137 -14.64 34.71 -6.72
C GLY A 137 -15.70 34.97 -7.79
N TRP A 138 -16.88 34.35 -7.65
CA TRP A 138 -17.98 34.60 -8.58
C TRP A 138 -18.54 36.02 -8.50
N ILE A 139 -18.59 36.62 -7.31
CA ILE A 139 -18.99 38.03 -7.17
C ILE A 139 -18.01 38.95 -7.90
N VAL A 140 -16.69 38.71 -7.77
CA VAL A 140 -15.67 39.48 -8.50
C VAL A 140 -15.80 39.26 -10.01
N ALA A 141 -15.99 38.02 -10.46
CA ALA A 141 -16.20 37.71 -11.88
C ALA A 141 -17.42 38.42 -12.46
N LEU A 142 -18.56 38.36 -11.77
CA LEU A 142 -19.79 39.05 -12.18
C LEU A 142 -19.64 40.57 -12.16
N ALA A 143 -18.94 41.14 -11.17
CA ALA A 143 -18.67 42.57 -11.12
C ALA A 143 -17.83 43.02 -12.32
N MET A 144 -16.81 42.25 -12.70
CA MET A 144 -15.97 42.57 -13.86
C MET A 144 -16.72 42.36 -15.19
N LEU A 145 -17.60 41.36 -15.29
CA LEU A 145 -18.52 41.23 -16.42
C LEU A 145 -19.44 42.46 -16.52
N LEU A 146 -20.00 42.93 -15.41
CA LEU A 146 -20.83 44.14 -15.39
C LEU A 146 -20.04 45.39 -15.80
N VAL A 147 -18.77 45.52 -15.42
CA VAL A 147 -17.90 46.60 -15.92
C VAL A 147 -17.80 46.55 -17.45
N MET A 148 -17.63 45.36 -18.04
CA MET A 148 -17.59 45.21 -19.50
C MET A 148 -18.94 45.49 -20.17
N VAL A 149 -20.06 45.16 -19.52
CA VAL A 149 -21.41 45.52 -20.00
C VAL A 149 -21.63 47.03 -20.00
N LEU A 150 -21.08 47.74 -19.01
CA LEU A 150 -21.23 49.18 -18.86
C LEU A 150 -20.19 49.98 -19.66
N THR A 151 -19.17 49.31 -20.21
CA THR A 151 -18.17 49.94 -21.06
C THR A 151 -18.74 50.06 -22.47
N PRO A 152 -18.96 51.28 -22.99
CA PRO A 152 -19.51 51.46 -24.33
C PRO A 152 -18.52 50.93 -25.36
N GLU A 153 -19.02 50.17 -26.35
CA GLU A 153 -18.21 49.79 -27.50
C GLU A 153 -17.95 51.02 -28.37
N GLY A 154 -16.67 51.33 -28.60
CA GLY A 154 -16.26 52.41 -29.52
C GLY A 154 -16.41 52.00 -30.98
N ASP A 155 -16.22 52.95 -31.91
CA ASP A 155 -16.33 52.70 -33.35
C ASP A 155 -15.21 51.76 -33.86
N PRO A 156 -15.49 50.87 -34.84
CA PRO A 156 -14.51 49.92 -35.37
C PRO A 156 -13.35 50.62 -36.09
N TYR A 157 -12.21 49.94 -36.22
CA TYR A 157 -11.03 50.46 -36.92
C TYR A 157 -11.33 50.74 -38.40
N PHE A 158 -12.00 49.79 -39.06
CA PHE A 158 -12.51 49.95 -40.42
C PHE A 158 -13.98 50.37 -40.35
N THR A 159 -14.27 51.60 -40.76
CA THR A 159 -15.64 52.12 -40.83
C THR A 159 -16.45 51.45 -41.95
N ASP A 160 -15.77 50.98 -43.01
CA ASP A 160 -16.30 50.05 -43.99
C ASP A 160 -15.54 48.71 -43.88
N PRO A 161 -16.21 47.58 -43.55
CA PRO A 161 -15.58 46.27 -43.42
C PRO A 161 -14.80 45.79 -44.66
N GLN A 162 -15.18 46.24 -45.87
CA GLN A 162 -14.54 45.81 -47.13
C GLN A 162 -13.08 46.27 -47.26
N TYR A 163 -12.70 47.31 -46.52
CA TYR A 163 -11.31 47.81 -46.52
C TYR A 163 -10.33 46.84 -45.86
N ARG A 164 -10.80 45.84 -45.11
CA ARG A 164 -9.96 44.81 -44.49
C ARG A 164 -9.23 43.92 -45.51
N ASP A 165 -9.84 43.68 -46.67
CA ASP A 165 -9.31 42.77 -47.70
C ASP A 165 -8.45 43.47 -48.77
N VAL A 166 -8.38 44.80 -48.71
CA VAL A 166 -7.53 45.60 -49.59
C VAL A 166 -6.09 45.57 -49.07
N LYS A 167 -5.12 45.30 -49.94
CA LYS A 167 -3.70 45.32 -49.54
C LYS A 167 -3.30 46.75 -49.13
N PRO A 168 -2.48 46.93 -48.08
CA PRO A 168 -2.04 48.26 -47.66
C PRO A 168 -1.33 49.08 -48.75
N GLU A 169 -0.69 48.42 -49.72
CA GLU A 169 -0.06 49.06 -50.89
C GLU A 169 -1.09 49.69 -51.85
N ASP A 170 -2.34 49.24 -51.80
CA ASP A 170 -3.45 49.64 -52.68
C ASP A 170 -4.43 50.62 -51.99
N TYR A 171 -4.11 51.15 -50.79
CA TYR A 171 -4.98 52.11 -50.09
C TYR A 171 -5.05 53.46 -50.80
N THR A 172 -6.27 53.88 -51.17
CA THR A 172 -6.50 55.22 -51.73
C THR A 172 -6.52 56.29 -50.61
N PRO A 173 -6.24 57.57 -50.91
CA PRO A 173 -6.30 58.65 -49.92
C PRO A 173 -7.66 58.80 -49.21
N GLU A 174 -8.75 58.43 -49.89
CA GLU A 174 -10.10 58.43 -49.34
C GLU A 174 -10.29 57.33 -48.29
N ILE A 175 -9.74 56.13 -48.51
CA ILE A 175 -9.77 55.03 -47.54
C ILE A 175 -9.03 55.45 -46.27
N VAL A 176 -7.81 56.00 -46.42
CA VAL A 176 -6.96 56.44 -45.30
C VAL A 176 -7.65 57.48 -44.40
N ALA A 177 -8.45 58.39 -44.98
CA ALA A 177 -9.16 59.42 -44.23
C ALA A 177 -10.34 58.88 -43.38
N THR A 178 -10.84 57.68 -43.71
CA THR A 178 -12.00 57.05 -43.03
C THR A 178 -11.61 56.00 -41.98
N ILE A 179 -10.32 55.66 -41.86
CA ILE A 179 -9.81 54.69 -40.89
C ILE A 179 -9.73 55.31 -39.49
N ASN A 180 -10.30 54.63 -38.51
CA ASN A 180 -10.23 55.03 -37.10
C ASN A 180 -8.96 54.47 -36.43
N TYR A 181 -7.83 55.16 -36.62
CA TYR A 181 -6.56 54.83 -35.98
C TYR A 181 -6.59 54.94 -34.44
N GLY A 182 -7.61 55.58 -33.84
CA GLY A 182 -7.75 55.70 -32.39
C GLY A 182 -8.14 54.39 -31.71
N SER A 183 -8.91 53.54 -32.39
CA SER A 183 -9.44 52.27 -31.85
C SER A 183 -8.34 51.29 -31.39
N THR A 184 -7.14 51.36 -31.97
CA THR A 184 -6.01 50.52 -31.54
C THR A 184 -5.48 50.88 -30.14
N ASN A 185 -5.79 52.07 -29.62
CA ASN A 185 -5.36 52.47 -28.27
C ASN A 185 -6.35 52.01 -27.17
N ASP A 186 -7.58 51.64 -27.56
CA ASP A 186 -8.66 51.32 -26.62
C ASP A 186 -8.61 49.87 -26.09
N GLY A 187 -7.73 49.02 -26.63
CA GLY A 187 -7.64 47.60 -26.27
C GLY A 187 -7.48 47.36 -24.75
N SER A 188 -6.75 48.23 -24.05
CA SER A 188 -6.51 48.09 -22.60
C SER A 188 -7.80 48.22 -21.76
N LEU A 189 -8.80 48.98 -22.24
CA LEU A 189 -10.09 49.18 -21.56
C LEU A 189 -10.87 47.87 -21.41
N TYR A 190 -10.66 46.91 -22.31
CA TYR A 190 -11.35 45.62 -22.31
C TYR A 190 -10.48 44.51 -21.73
N ILE A 191 -9.18 44.49 -22.03
CA ILE A 191 -8.26 43.45 -21.57
C ILE A 191 -8.16 43.41 -20.03
N ILE A 192 -8.13 44.57 -19.36
CA ILE A 192 -7.99 44.64 -17.90
C ILE A 192 -9.22 44.04 -17.19
N PRO A 193 -10.47 44.43 -17.51
CA PRO A 193 -11.66 43.76 -16.96
C PRO A 193 -11.76 42.28 -17.31
N MET A 194 -11.36 41.85 -18.52
CA MET A 194 -11.31 40.42 -18.88
C MET A 194 -10.36 39.65 -17.97
N MET A 195 -9.16 40.19 -17.71
CA MET A 195 -8.20 39.62 -16.77
C MET A 195 -8.75 39.62 -15.33
N GLY A 196 -9.42 40.70 -14.91
CA GLY A 196 -10.07 40.78 -13.59
C GLY A 196 -11.18 39.73 -13.42
N CYS A 197 -11.98 39.50 -14.47
CA CYS A 197 -12.98 38.44 -14.50
C CYS A 197 -12.31 37.06 -14.34
N ALA A 198 -11.18 36.85 -15.02
CA ALA A 198 -10.39 35.63 -14.90
C ALA A 198 -9.89 35.39 -13.48
N PHE A 199 -9.32 36.39 -12.81
CA PHE A 199 -8.95 36.27 -11.38
C PHE A 199 -10.14 35.88 -10.49
N GLY A 200 -11.33 36.42 -10.76
CA GLY A 200 -12.54 36.09 -10.01
C GLY A 200 -12.93 34.62 -10.12
N TYR A 201 -13.20 34.12 -11.33
CA TYR A 201 -13.66 32.74 -11.49
C TYR A 201 -12.57 31.71 -11.14
N LEU A 202 -11.29 32.05 -11.31
CA LEU A 202 -10.18 31.16 -10.92
C LEU A 202 -10.05 30.95 -9.42
N MET A 203 -10.34 31.98 -8.62
CA MET A 203 -10.40 31.80 -7.16
C MET A 203 -11.48 30.77 -6.79
N SER A 204 -12.62 30.78 -7.50
CA SER A 204 -13.65 29.75 -7.33
C SER A 204 -13.22 28.38 -7.83
N ASP A 205 -12.57 28.31 -8.99
CA ASP A 205 -12.05 27.07 -9.60
C ASP A 205 -11.06 26.35 -8.68
N VAL A 206 -10.11 27.07 -8.07
CA VAL A 206 -9.11 26.47 -7.17
C VAL A 206 -9.75 25.92 -5.89
N CYS A 207 -10.76 26.61 -5.37
CA CYS A 207 -11.51 26.09 -4.22
C CYS A 207 -12.31 24.83 -4.61
N ALA A 208 -12.87 24.79 -5.83
CA ALA A 208 -13.55 23.60 -6.34
C ALA A 208 -12.55 22.44 -6.55
N ASP A 209 -11.36 22.71 -7.10
CA ASP A 209 -10.26 21.76 -7.28
C ASP A 209 -9.86 21.12 -5.94
N GLY A 210 -9.77 21.91 -4.86
CA GLY A 210 -9.51 21.39 -3.52
C GLY A 210 -10.58 20.38 -3.07
N ILE A 211 -11.87 20.67 -3.28
CA ILE A 211 -12.97 19.75 -2.93
C ILE A 211 -12.90 18.47 -3.78
N VAL A 212 -12.53 18.59 -5.05
CA VAL A 212 -12.35 17.45 -5.96
C VAL A 212 -11.32 16.48 -5.44
N VAL A 213 -10.18 16.97 -4.95
CA VAL A 213 -9.15 16.11 -4.34
C VAL A 213 -9.73 15.36 -3.15
N GLU A 214 -10.42 16.04 -2.25
CA GLU A 214 -11.00 15.40 -1.07
C GLU A 214 -12.01 14.32 -1.42
N LEU A 215 -12.83 14.56 -2.44
CA LEU A 215 -13.84 13.61 -2.89
C LEU A 215 -13.22 12.44 -3.67
N ALA A 216 -12.25 12.71 -4.54
CA ALA A 216 -11.54 11.70 -5.31
C ALA A 216 -10.71 10.76 -4.42
N GLN A 217 -10.14 11.26 -3.31
CA GLN A 217 -9.43 10.43 -2.34
C GLN A 217 -10.34 9.42 -1.63
N ARG A 218 -11.67 9.67 -1.57
CA ARG A 218 -12.65 8.72 -1.00
C ARG A 218 -13.03 7.60 -1.96
N GLU A 219 -12.62 7.67 -3.22
CA GLU A 219 -12.87 6.63 -4.21
C GLU A 219 -11.91 5.43 -3.98
N PRO A 220 -12.42 4.18 -3.95
CA PRO A 220 -11.63 2.95 -4.02
C PRO A 220 -10.69 2.94 -5.22
N LEU A 221 -9.58 2.19 -5.14
CA LEU A 221 -8.48 2.22 -6.11
C LEU A 221 -8.96 2.02 -7.57
N GLU A 222 -9.87 1.07 -7.79
CA GLU A 222 -10.42 0.71 -9.09
C GLU A 222 -11.22 1.84 -9.76
N ILE A 223 -11.98 2.61 -8.97
CA ILE A 223 -12.84 3.69 -9.50
C ILE A 223 -12.26 5.08 -9.29
N ARG A 224 -11.13 5.19 -8.59
CA ARG A 224 -10.45 6.46 -8.33
C ARG A 224 -10.04 7.15 -9.62
N GLY A 225 -10.45 8.41 -9.75
CA GLY A 225 -10.33 9.17 -11.00
C GLY A 225 -11.68 9.44 -11.66
N ARG A 226 -12.75 8.78 -11.20
CA ARG A 226 -14.11 9.00 -11.69
C ARG A 226 -14.56 10.43 -11.42
N THR A 227 -14.27 10.96 -10.23
CA THR A 227 -14.64 12.33 -9.89
C THR A 227 -13.98 13.35 -10.83
N GLN A 228 -12.67 13.24 -11.07
CA GLN A 228 -11.97 14.10 -12.03
C GLN A 228 -12.52 13.96 -13.46
N THR A 229 -12.86 12.73 -13.87
CA THR A 229 -13.41 12.49 -15.21
C THR A 229 -14.74 13.22 -15.43
N VAL A 230 -15.66 13.15 -14.47
CA VAL A 230 -17.00 13.77 -14.58
C VAL A 230 -16.92 15.30 -14.63
N ILE A 231 -16.15 15.91 -13.71
CA ILE A 231 -16.03 17.37 -13.64
C ILE A 231 -15.35 17.95 -14.89
N TYR A 232 -14.29 17.32 -15.39
CA TYR A 232 -13.56 17.82 -16.56
C TYR A 232 -14.36 17.62 -17.83
N THR A 233 -15.06 16.49 -17.98
CA THR A 233 -16.01 16.30 -19.08
C THR A 233 -17.08 17.39 -19.05
N THR A 234 -17.63 17.70 -17.87
CA THR A 234 -18.63 18.77 -17.71
C THR A 234 -18.06 20.13 -18.12
N ARG A 235 -16.85 20.47 -17.66
CA ARG A 235 -16.16 21.71 -18.03
C ARG A 235 -16.04 21.86 -19.54
N PHE A 236 -15.57 20.83 -20.24
CA PHE A 236 -15.38 20.91 -21.69
C PHE A 236 -16.71 20.94 -22.46
N VAL A 237 -17.76 20.26 -21.98
CA VAL A 237 -19.11 20.37 -22.58
C VAL A 237 -19.63 21.81 -22.51
N PHE A 238 -19.48 22.48 -21.38
CA PHE A 238 -19.91 23.88 -21.26
C PHE A 238 -18.99 24.84 -22.01
N ASN A 239 -17.71 24.50 -22.17
CA ASN A 239 -16.79 25.23 -23.06
C ASN A 239 -17.26 25.15 -24.53
N ILE A 240 -17.69 23.97 -24.99
CA ILE A 240 -18.29 23.79 -26.32
C ILE A 240 -19.55 24.66 -26.48
N LEU A 241 -20.43 24.72 -25.47
CA LEU A 241 -21.62 25.58 -25.50
C LEU A 241 -21.26 27.07 -25.61
N SER A 242 -20.24 27.53 -24.89
CA SER A 242 -19.74 28.91 -25.03
C SER A 242 -19.08 29.17 -26.39
N LEU A 243 -18.36 28.19 -26.96
CA LEU A 243 -17.78 28.30 -28.29
C LEU A 243 -18.88 28.46 -29.35
N ILE A 244 -19.96 27.70 -29.25
CA ILE A 244 -21.14 27.84 -30.12
C ILE A 244 -21.73 29.24 -29.98
N LEU A 245 -21.89 29.74 -28.75
CA LEU A 245 -22.40 31.09 -28.52
C LEU A 245 -21.54 32.15 -29.21
N VAL A 246 -20.22 32.12 -29.02
CA VAL A 246 -19.30 33.09 -29.65
C VAL A 246 -19.29 32.92 -31.18
N ALA A 247 -19.25 31.69 -31.69
CA ALA A 247 -19.19 31.42 -33.13
C ALA A 247 -20.45 31.89 -33.88
N PHE A 248 -21.64 31.76 -33.29
CA PHE A 248 -22.88 32.20 -33.95
C PHE A 248 -23.21 33.67 -33.68
N CYS A 249 -23.00 34.14 -32.45
CA CYS A 249 -23.41 35.49 -32.06
C CYS A 249 -22.35 36.56 -32.31
N PHE A 250 -21.12 36.19 -32.67
CA PHE A 250 -19.99 37.12 -32.79
C PHE A 250 -19.21 36.91 -34.10
N ASN A 251 -19.95 36.76 -35.22
CA ASN A 251 -19.41 36.43 -36.55
C ASN A 251 -19.98 37.32 -37.69
N GLY A 252 -20.32 38.57 -37.38
CA GLY A 252 -20.74 39.52 -38.41
C GLY A 252 -19.57 40.18 -39.14
N ASP A 253 -19.86 40.91 -40.22
CA ASP A 253 -18.89 41.57 -41.10
C ASP A 253 -17.86 42.43 -40.34
N VAL A 254 -18.33 43.17 -39.34
CA VAL A 254 -17.50 44.05 -38.51
C VAL A 254 -16.46 43.28 -37.69
N TYR A 255 -16.74 42.01 -37.36
CA TYR A 255 -15.83 41.10 -36.64
C TYR A 255 -15.03 40.17 -37.57
N GLY A 256 -15.23 40.27 -38.89
CA GLY A 256 -14.54 39.46 -39.90
C GLY A 256 -15.22 38.14 -40.26
N GLY A 257 -16.51 37.99 -39.94
CA GLY A 257 -17.33 36.90 -40.49
C GLY A 257 -18.23 37.38 -41.62
N ASP A 258 -19.12 36.49 -42.08
CA ASP A 258 -20.00 36.73 -43.24
C ASP A 258 -21.51 36.81 -42.84
N PHE A 259 -21.82 36.92 -41.55
CA PHE A 259 -23.21 36.92 -41.08
C PHE A 259 -23.79 38.33 -41.08
N ASP A 260 -25.03 38.47 -41.59
CA ASP A 260 -25.81 39.71 -41.50
C ASP A 260 -26.15 40.14 -40.05
N PHE A 261 -25.88 39.29 -39.06
CA PHE A 261 -26.19 39.49 -37.65
C PHE A 261 -24.98 39.24 -36.75
N SER A 262 -24.76 40.14 -35.79
CA SER A 262 -23.83 39.95 -34.68
C SER A 262 -24.29 40.71 -33.43
N LEU A 263 -24.01 40.16 -32.26
CA LEU A 263 -24.14 40.86 -30.99
C LEU A 263 -22.95 41.78 -30.78
N SER A 264 -23.23 42.92 -30.15
CA SER A 264 -22.20 43.81 -29.61
C SER A 264 -21.44 43.17 -28.45
N PHE A 265 -20.21 43.62 -28.21
CA PHE A 265 -19.38 43.07 -27.14
C PHE A 265 -20.04 43.23 -25.74
N PRO A 266 -20.61 44.40 -25.38
CA PRO A 266 -21.31 44.55 -24.10
C PRO A 266 -22.56 43.67 -23.97
N VAL A 267 -23.31 43.44 -25.05
CA VAL A 267 -24.50 42.58 -25.02
C VAL A 267 -24.11 41.11 -24.86
N LEU A 268 -23.03 40.67 -25.51
CA LEU A 268 -22.48 39.33 -25.30
C LEU A 268 -22.05 39.13 -23.83
N MET A 269 -21.35 40.11 -23.24
CA MET A 269 -20.95 40.05 -21.82
C MET A 269 -22.15 40.06 -20.87
N LEU A 270 -23.26 40.73 -21.24
CA LEU A 270 -24.49 40.72 -20.46
C LEU A 270 -25.15 39.33 -20.47
N VAL A 271 -25.21 38.68 -21.64
CA VAL A 271 -25.72 37.30 -21.76
C VAL A 271 -24.90 36.35 -20.88
N VAL A 272 -23.58 36.47 -20.92
CA VAL A 272 -22.67 35.67 -20.08
C VAL A 272 -22.90 35.94 -18.59
N ALA A 273 -23.05 37.20 -18.19
CA ALA A 273 -23.34 37.56 -16.80
C ALA A 273 -24.67 36.96 -16.30
N ILE A 274 -25.72 36.97 -17.13
CA ILE A 274 -27.03 36.39 -16.80
C ILE A 274 -26.91 34.87 -16.64
N ILE A 275 -26.18 34.19 -17.52
CA ILE A 275 -25.99 32.72 -17.46
C ILE A 275 -25.21 32.34 -16.20
N LEU A 276 -24.23 33.14 -15.79
CA LEU A 276 -23.39 32.86 -14.62
C LEU A 276 -24.03 33.30 -13.30
N ALA A 277 -24.92 34.28 -13.27
CA ALA A 277 -25.53 34.78 -12.04
C ALA A 277 -26.12 33.70 -11.09
N PRO A 278 -26.79 32.64 -11.58
CA PRO A 278 -27.27 31.53 -10.74
C PRO A 278 -26.18 30.76 -9.99
N ILE A 279 -24.90 30.85 -10.39
CA ILE A 279 -23.83 30.10 -9.72
C ILE A 279 -23.63 30.56 -8.27
N VAL A 280 -23.88 31.83 -7.96
CA VAL A 280 -23.73 32.40 -6.61
C VAL A 280 -24.69 31.71 -5.62
N PRO A 281 -26.03 31.70 -5.83
CA PRO A 281 -26.92 30.96 -4.94
C PRO A 281 -26.69 29.44 -4.97
N LEU A 282 -26.31 28.86 -6.12
CA LEU A 282 -25.99 27.43 -6.21
C LEU A 282 -24.78 27.04 -5.33
N THR A 283 -23.74 27.88 -5.30
CA THR A 283 -22.54 27.70 -4.47
C THR A 283 -22.90 27.66 -2.98
N TRP A 284 -23.83 28.50 -2.54
CA TRP A 284 -24.23 28.54 -1.13
C TRP A 284 -25.10 27.34 -0.73
N LEU A 285 -26.03 26.94 -1.62
CA LEU A 285 -27.08 25.96 -1.32
C LEU A 285 -26.69 24.49 -1.61
N PHE A 286 -25.86 24.23 -2.62
CA PHE A 286 -25.62 22.88 -3.17
C PHE A 286 -24.16 22.44 -3.15
N ILE A 287 -23.28 23.19 -2.48
CA ILE A 287 -21.96 22.70 -2.09
C ILE A 287 -22.05 22.36 -0.62
N TYR A 288 -21.79 21.10 -0.26
CA TYR A 288 -21.62 20.70 1.12
C TYR A 288 -20.17 20.93 1.56
N GLU A 289 -20.01 21.53 2.74
CA GLU A 289 -18.71 21.75 3.38
C GLU A 289 -18.93 21.69 4.88
N GLU A 290 -18.12 20.88 5.57
CA GLU A 290 -18.16 20.78 7.03
C GLU A 290 -17.61 22.07 7.65
N LYS A 291 -18.35 22.64 8.60
CA LYS A 291 -17.91 23.84 9.31
C LYS A 291 -16.88 23.45 10.37
N ARG A 292 -15.67 24.00 10.26
CA ARG A 292 -14.56 23.77 11.21
C ARG A 292 -14.10 25.09 11.83
N PRO A 293 -14.74 25.53 12.94
CA PRO A 293 -14.50 26.85 13.51
C PRO A 293 -13.13 27.02 14.20
N HIS A 294 -12.38 25.94 14.43
CA HIS A 294 -11.08 25.96 15.14
C HIS A 294 -9.87 25.57 14.25
N ASP A 295 -10.06 25.34 12.94
CA ASP A 295 -9.03 24.83 12.00
C ASP A 295 -8.14 25.94 11.40
N CYS A 296 -7.91 27.05 12.12
CA CYS A 296 -7.02 28.11 11.62
C CYS A 296 -5.57 27.69 11.80
N MET A 297 -4.94 27.16 10.75
CA MET A 297 -3.53 26.83 10.76
C MET A 297 -2.68 28.11 10.81
N SER A 298 -1.58 28.07 11.57
CA SER A 298 -0.58 29.13 11.51
C SER A 298 0.05 29.15 10.12
N PHE A 299 -0.07 30.27 9.40
CA PHE A 299 0.49 30.42 8.05
C PHE A 299 1.98 30.04 7.98
N LYS A 300 2.77 30.38 9.02
CA LYS A 300 4.19 30.04 9.07
C LYS A 300 4.42 28.52 9.16
N HIS A 301 3.62 27.84 9.97
CA HIS A 301 3.71 26.39 10.13
C HIS A 301 3.24 25.69 8.85
N TYR A 302 2.09 26.09 8.32
CA TYR A 302 1.57 25.60 7.04
C TYR A 302 2.56 25.74 5.89
N MET A 303 3.19 26.91 5.75
CA MET A 303 4.19 27.12 4.71
C MET A 303 5.44 26.25 4.89
N CYS A 304 5.80 25.89 6.14
CA CYS A 304 6.88 24.95 6.36
C CYS A 304 6.49 23.50 6.05
N GLU A 305 5.31 23.05 6.49
CA GLU A 305 4.80 21.71 6.13
C GLU A 305 4.65 21.54 4.61
N LEU A 306 4.09 22.54 3.93
CA LEU A 306 4.00 22.55 2.47
C LEU A 306 5.39 22.47 1.82
N TRP A 307 6.39 23.16 2.38
CA TRP A 307 7.77 23.07 1.90
C TRP A 307 8.36 21.67 2.08
N ASP A 308 8.16 21.06 3.25
CA ASP A 308 8.60 19.69 3.52
C ASP A 308 7.94 18.68 2.57
N ILE A 309 6.64 18.84 2.29
CA ILE A 309 5.90 18.05 1.31
C ILE A 309 6.51 18.22 -0.10
N VAL A 310 6.81 19.45 -0.50
CA VAL A 310 7.45 19.73 -1.80
C VAL A 310 8.84 19.10 -1.91
N GLN A 311 9.58 19.00 -0.80
CA GLN A 311 10.90 18.37 -0.75
C GLN A 311 10.86 16.83 -0.83
N THR A 312 9.69 16.20 -0.73
CA THR A 312 9.56 14.76 -0.93
C THR A 312 9.86 14.36 -2.38
N ARG A 313 10.53 13.21 -2.56
CA ARG A 313 10.86 12.68 -3.88
C ARG A 313 9.68 12.59 -4.83
N ALA A 314 8.52 12.13 -4.34
CA ALA A 314 7.34 12.00 -5.17
C ALA A 314 6.88 13.35 -5.76
N VAL A 315 6.95 14.42 -4.96
CA VAL A 315 6.44 15.75 -5.34
C VAL A 315 7.46 16.50 -6.20
N TYR A 316 8.72 16.66 -5.77
CA TYR A 316 9.69 17.43 -6.58
C TYR A 316 9.98 16.75 -7.92
N GLN A 317 10.02 15.41 -7.97
CA GLN A 317 10.29 14.67 -9.22
C GLN A 317 9.15 14.90 -10.23
N TYR A 318 7.90 14.93 -9.75
CA TYR A 318 6.75 15.21 -10.60
C TYR A 318 6.68 16.69 -11.01
N ILE A 319 7.01 17.63 -10.11
CA ILE A 319 7.14 19.06 -10.45
C ILE A 319 8.19 19.26 -11.55
N ALA A 320 9.37 18.64 -11.41
CA ALA A 320 10.42 18.69 -12.42
C ALA A 320 9.95 18.09 -13.74
N TYR A 321 9.27 16.95 -13.73
CA TYR A 321 8.65 16.36 -14.92
C TYR A 321 7.70 17.35 -15.60
N GLN A 322 6.72 17.89 -14.87
CA GLN A 322 5.70 18.79 -15.43
C GLN A 322 6.33 20.02 -16.07
N PHE A 323 7.34 20.61 -15.42
CA PHE A 323 8.00 21.80 -15.94
C PHE A 323 8.88 21.49 -17.16
N PHE A 324 9.84 20.57 -17.03
CA PHE A 324 10.79 20.29 -18.11
C PHE A 324 10.11 19.61 -19.30
N SER A 325 9.36 18.53 -19.06
CA SER A 325 8.60 17.87 -20.12
C SER A 325 7.58 18.83 -20.73
N GLY A 326 6.92 19.68 -19.92
CA GLY A 326 5.96 20.68 -20.40
C GLY A 326 6.58 21.70 -21.36
N ILE A 327 7.74 22.28 -21.02
CA ILE A 327 8.41 23.29 -21.87
C ILE A 327 8.71 22.71 -23.24
N PHE A 328 9.25 21.49 -23.28
CA PHE A 328 9.61 20.81 -24.52
C PHE A 328 8.38 20.33 -25.29
N ALA A 329 7.36 19.80 -24.62
CA ALA A 329 6.13 19.29 -25.25
C ALA A 329 5.24 20.40 -25.83
N MET A 330 5.25 21.59 -25.23
CA MET A 330 4.46 22.74 -25.66
C MET A 330 5.22 23.65 -26.64
N PHE A 331 6.38 23.20 -27.12
CA PHE A 331 7.17 23.98 -28.06
C PHE A 331 6.39 24.20 -29.34
N THR A 332 6.38 25.45 -29.80
CA THR A 332 5.59 25.90 -30.95
C THR A 332 6.47 26.71 -31.90
N TYR A 333 5.88 27.29 -32.94
CA TYR A 333 6.55 28.09 -33.95
C TYR A 333 5.70 29.33 -34.29
N VAL A 334 6.36 30.43 -34.65
CA VAL A 334 5.76 31.76 -34.75
C VAL A 334 4.87 31.91 -35.99
N SER A 335 5.19 31.23 -37.08
CA SER A 335 4.49 31.38 -38.37
C SER A 335 3.15 30.63 -38.46
N LYS A 336 2.64 30.03 -37.37
CA LYS A 336 1.37 29.29 -37.37
C LYS A 336 0.19 30.12 -37.91
N ASN A 337 -0.04 31.30 -37.36
CA ASN A 337 -1.21 32.12 -37.72
C ASN A 337 -1.10 32.69 -39.15
N PRO A 338 0.05 33.25 -39.59
CA PRO A 338 0.21 33.66 -40.98
C PRO A 338 0.00 32.54 -42.01
N ILE A 339 0.46 31.31 -41.73
CA ILE A 339 0.26 30.15 -42.61
C ILE A 339 -1.23 29.78 -42.70
N GLN A 340 -1.92 29.80 -41.56
CA GLN A 340 -3.37 29.50 -41.49
C GLN A 340 -4.18 30.46 -42.37
N VAL A 341 -3.88 31.76 -42.33
CA VAL A 341 -4.58 32.77 -43.11
C VAL A 341 -4.16 32.76 -44.58
N HIS A 342 -2.86 32.79 -44.89
CA HIS A 342 -2.37 33.07 -46.24
C HIS A 342 -2.07 31.84 -47.11
N TRP A 343 -1.75 30.69 -46.52
CA TRP A 343 -1.49 29.46 -47.29
C TRP A 343 -2.67 28.49 -47.23
N ALA A 344 -3.28 28.33 -46.05
CA ALA A 344 -4.40 27.42 -45.86
C ALA A 344 -5.76 28.07 -46.14
N ASN A 345 -5.85 29.40 -46.28
CA ASN A 345 -7.07 30.17 -46.55
C ASN A 345 -8.22 29.86 -45.58
N VAL A 346 -7.90 29.69 -44.30
CA VAL A 346 -8.88 29.38 -43.26
C VAL A 346 -9.66 30.65 -42.89
N THR A 347 -10.99 30.61 -43.04
CA THR A 347 -11.87 31.71 -42.59
C THR A 347 -12.02 31.70 -41.06
N PRO A 348 -12.43 32.83 -40.44
CA PRO A 348 -12.77 32.85 -39.02
C PRO A 348 -13.82 31.81 -38.63
N LEU A 349 -14.84 31.59 -39.48
CA LEU A 349 -15.85 30.57 -39.25
C LEU A 349 -15.26 29.15 -39.27
N ASP A 350 -14.40 28.85 -40.25
CA ASP A 350 -13.70 27.56 -40.34
C ASP A 350 -12.86 27.31 -39.08
N GLU A 351 -12.10 28.32 -38.62
CA GLU A 351 -11.31 28.23 -37.39
C GLU A 351 -12.18 27.96 -36.16
N LYS A 352 -13.33 28.63 -36.04
CA LYS A 352 -14.27 28.41 -34.92
C LYS A 352 -14.88 27.01 -34.96
N ILE A 353 -15.28 26.52 -36.13
CA ILE A 353 -15.80 25.15 -36.28
C ILE A 353 -14.68 24.12 -36.00
N GLY A 354 -13.47 24.35 -36.50
CA GLY A 354 -12.29 23.53 -36.20
C GLY A 354 -11.95 23.49 -34.70
N GLY A 355 -12.06 24.64 -34.03
CA GLY A 355 -11.92 24.76 -32.58
C GLY A 355 -13.01 23.99 -31.82
N LEU A 356 -14.27 24.08 -32.26
CA LEU A 356 -15.39 23.31 -31.71
C LEU A 356 -15.14 21.80 -31.81
N CYS A 357 -14.76 21.33 -33.01
CA CYS A 357 -14.41 19.93 -33.25
C CYS A 357 -13.21 19.49 -32.40
N SER A 358 -12.22 20.36 -32.22
CA SER A 358 -11.04 20.11 -31.39
C SER A 358 -11.44 19.92 -29.92
N THR A 359 -12.21 20.84 -29.36
CA THR A 359 -12.68 20.75 -27.96
C THR A 359 -13.60 19.55 -27.76
N ALA A 360 -14.46 19.21 -28.73
CA ALA A 360 -15.31 18.03 -28.69
C ALA A 360 -14.49 16.72 -28.72
N MET A 361 -13.46 16.66 -29.56
CA MET A 361 -12.55 15.52 -29.61
C MET A 361 -11.76 15.38 -28.30
N PHE A 362 -11.26 16.50 -27.76
CA PHE A 362 -10.58 16.53 -26.47
C PHE A 362 -11.48 16.04 -25.33
N ALA A 363 -12.72 16.54 -25.25
CA ALA A 363 -13.70 16.12 -24.25
C ALA A 363 -14.01 14.62 -24.35
N THR A 364 -14.18 14.11 -25.57
CA THR A 364 -14.42 12.69 -25.84
C THR A 364 -13.24 11.84 -25.42
N ALA A 365 -12.01 12.29 -25.69
CA ALA A 365 -10.78 11.60 -25.30
C ALA A 365 -10.60 11.56 -23.78
N VAL A 366 -10.84 12.68 -23.08
CA VAL A 366 -10.83 12.75 -21.61
C VAL A 366 -11.86 11.79 -21.01
N TRP A 367 -13.09 11.80 -21.52
CA TRP A 367 -14.15 10.90 -21.06
C TRP A 367 -13.80 9.42 -21.31
N PHE A 368 -13.24 9.11 -22.48
CA PHE A 368 -12.84 7.76 -22.85
C PHE A 368 -11.70 7.25 -21.96
N ALA A 369 -10.60 8.00 -21.84
CA ALA A 369 -9.47 7.63 -21.02
C ALA A 369 -9.81 7.61 -19.52
N GLY A 370 -10.63 8.55 -19.07
CA GLY A 370 -11.11 8.59 -17.69
C GLY A 370 -12.01 7.41 -17.31
N ASN A 371 -12.67 6.76 -18.28
CA ASN A 371 -13.52 5.60 -18.05
C ASN A 371 -12.84 4.25 -18.31
N GLN A 372 -12.06 4.14 -19.38
CA GLN A 372 -11.46 2.89 -19.85
C GLN A 372 -9.95 2.81 -19.61
N GLY A 373 -9.29 3.96 -19.38
CA GLY A 373 -7.84 4.08 -19.26
C GLY A 373 -7.31 4.31 -17.84
N ARG A 374 -8.12 4.02 -16.81
CA ARG A 374 -7.72 4.24 -15.39
C ARG A 374 -6.50 3.43 -14.97
N ASP A 375 -6.29 2.28 -15.61
CA ASP A 375 -5.21 1.34 -15.31
C ASP A 375 -4.10 1.32 -16.36
N TRP A 376 -4.08 2.28 -17.29
CA TRP A 376 -3.02 2.36 -18.30
C TRP A 376 -1.72 2.86 -17.70
N ASP A 377 -0.60 2.23 -18.09
CA ASP A 377 0.74 2.71 -17.75
C ASP A 377 0.94 4.13 -18.28
N TRP A 378 1.16 5.07 -17.36
CA TRP A 378 1.22 6.50 -17.66
C TRP A 378 2.41 6.87 -18.55
N ARG A 379 3.56 6.20 -18.40
CA ARG A 379 4.74 6.45 -19.24
C ARG A 379 4.52 5.99 -20.67
N ARG A 380 3.99 4.77 -20.83
CA ARG A 380 3.69 4.20 -22.15
C ARG A 380 2.62 5.02 -22.86
N THR A 381 1.58 5.40 -22.13
CA THR A 381 0.50 6.24 -22.65
C THR A 381 1.07 7.55 -23.17
N ALA A 382 1.81 8.31 -22.35
CA ALA A 382 2.41 9.58 -22.74
C ALA A 382 3.34 9.48 -23.96
N ALA A 383 4.15 8.41 -24.05
CA ALA A 383 5.04 8.17 -25.19
C ALA A 383 4.27 7.91 -26.49
N ILE A 384 3.30 6.99 -26.46
CA ILE A 384 2.50 6.63 -27.64
C ILE A 384 1.70 7.84 -28.11
N THR A 385 1.10 8.59 -27.19
CA THR A 385 0.30 9.78 -27.51
C THR A 385 1.13 10.89 -28.14
N MET A 386 2.34 11.15 -27.62
CA MET A 386 3.22 12.18 -28.18
C MET A 386 3.72 11.81 -29.59
N ILE A 387 4.19 10.58 -29.79
CA ILE A 387 4.67 10.11 -31.10
C ILE A 387 3.53 10.16 -32.14
N SER A 388 2.33 9.72 -31.75
CA SER A 388 1.15 9.77 -32.61
C SER A 388 0.77 11.21 -32.97
N SER A 389 0.77 12.12 -31.98
CA SER A 389 0.49 13.54 -32.18
C SER A 389 1.48 14.19 -33.14
N VAL A 390 2.78 13.98 -32.94
CA VAL A 390 3.84 14.53 -33.79
C VAL A 390 3.75 13.99 -35.22
N THR A 391 3.48 12.70 -35.39
CA THR A 391 3.39 12.07 -36.71
C THR A 391 2.22 12.62 -37.54
N LEU A 392 1.04 12.74 -36.91
CA LEU A 392 -0.14 13.31 -37.55
C LEU A 392 0.10 14.77 -37.94
N ASP A 393 0.56 15.58 -37.00
CA ASP A 393 0.80 17.02 -37.20
C ASP A 393 1.90 17.30 -38.25
N ALA A 394 2.98 16.51 -38.25
CA ALA A 394 4.07 16.62 -39.22
C ALA A 394 3.59 16.37 -40.64
N THR A 395 2.74 15.36 -40.83
CA THR A 395 2.16 15.03 -42.12
C THR A 395 1.32 16.20 -42.65
N CYS A 396 0.45 16.78 -41.81
CA CYS A 396 -0.38 17.91 -42.20
C CYS A 396 0.44 19.15 -42.58
N LYS A 397 1.35 19.57 -41.68
CA LYS A 397 2.10 20.82 -41.84
C LYS A 397 3.07 20.75 -43.02
N LEU A 398 3.82 19.67 -43.17
CA LEU A 398 4.81 19.56 -44.25
C LEU A 398 4.15 19.52 -45.63
N LEU A 399 3.01 18.84 -45.79
CA LEU A 399 2.25 18.84 -47.05
C LEU A 399 1.68 20.23 -47.39
N THR A 400 1.32 21.03 -46.37
CA THR A 400 0.82 22.39 -46.56
C THR A 400 1.94 23.37 -46.90
N ILE A 401 3.07 23.31 -46.18
CA ILE A 401 4.24 24.18 -46.38
C ILE A 401 4.81 24.00 -47.80
N TRP A 402 4.91 22.75 -48.26
CA TRP A 402 5.45 22.41 -49.58
C TRP A 402 4.42 22.46 -50.72
N ASP A 403 3.21 22.96 -50.46
CA ASP A 403 2.17 23.20 -51.48
C ASP A 403 1.72 21.94 -52.23
N ILE A 404 1.65 20.81 -51.50
CA ILE A 404 1.09 19.56 -52.02
C ILE A 404 -0.42 19.54 -51.76
N VAL A 405 -0.84 19.94 -50.55
CA VAL A 405 -2.26 20.07 -50.16
C VAL A 405 -2.44 21.33 -49.30
N ARG A 406 -3.17 22.32 -49.81
CA ARG A 406 -3.53 23.56 -49.10
C ARG A 406 -5.03 23.74 -49.07
N ALA A 407 -5.67 23.03 -48.14
CA ALA A 407 -7.12 23.09 -47.94
C ALA A 407 -7.43 23.45 -46.48
N PRO A 408 -8.41 24.35 -46.21
CA PRO A 408 -8.75 24.76 -44.85
C PRO A 408 -9.03 23.59 -43.91
N TRP A 409 -9.87 22.64 -44.36
CA TRP A 409 -10.24 21.46 -43.58
C TRP A 409 -9.13 20.42 -43.44
N PHE A 410 -8.14 20.42 -44.33
CA PHE A 410 -6.95 19.58 -44.15
C PHE A 410 -6.08 20.14 -43.03
N TRP A 411 -5.84 21.46 -43.04
CA TRP A 411 -5.10 22.18 -42.01
C TRP A 411 -5.74 22.07 -40.62
N LEU A 412 -7.08 22.13 -40.55
CA LEU A 412 -7.81 22.04 -39.28
C LEU A 412 -8.10 20.59 -38.84
N GLY A 413 -8.37 19.68 -39.77
CA GLY A 413 -8.88 18.34 -39.46
C GLY A 413 -7.87 17.41 -38.81
N ILE A 414 -6.60 17.44 -39.21
CA ILE A 414 -5.56 16.58 -38.59
C ILE A 414 -5.23 17.05 -37.15
N PRO A 415 -5.09 18.35 -36.86
CA PRO A 415 -4.98 18.84 -35.48
C PRO A 415 -6.16 18.47 -34.57
N VAL A 416 -7.38 18.33 -35.10
CA VAL A 416 -8.53 17.81 -34.33
C VAL A 416 -8.25 16.38 -33.86
N LEU A 417 -7.73 15.49 -34.73
CA LEU A 417 -7.33 14.14 -34.33
C LEU A 417 -6.18 14.16 -33.31
N GLY A 418 -5.29 15.15 -33.40
CA GLY A 418 -4.26 15.43 -32.41
C GLY A 418 -4.79 15.77 -31.01
N GLN A 419 -6.08 16.08 -30.85
CA GLN A 419 -6.67 16.30 -29.52
C GLN A 419 -6.89 15.01 -28.71
N ILE A 420 -6.98 13.86 -29.38
CA ILE A 420 -7.10 12.56 -28.70
C ILE A 420 -5.90 12.33 -27.76
N PRO A 421 -4.65 12.36 -28.25
CA PRO A 421 -3.50 12.16 -27.38
C PRO A 421 -3.38 13.24 -26.29
N GLN A 422 -3.73 14.49 -26.59
CA GLN A 422 -3.68 15.58 -25.60
C GLN A 422 -4.69 15.39 -24.47
N GLY A 423 -5.93 14.98 -24.78
CA GLY A 423 -6.95 14.69 -23.78
C GLY A 423 -6.56 13.56 -22.83
N ILE A 424 -5.90 12.53 -23.37
CA ILE A 424 -5.41 11.39 -22.58
C ILE A 424 -4.30 11.84 -21.60
N ILE A 425 -3.30 12.60 -22.07
CA ILE A 425 -2.21 13.11 -21.20
C ILE A 425 -2.77 14.00 -20.08
N PHE A 426 -3.71 14.88 -20.43
CA PHE A 426 -4.33 15.80 -19.48
C PHE A 426 -5.01 15.07 -18.30
N ILE A 427 -5.85 14.07 -18.59
CA ILE A 427 -6.57 13.37 -17.52
C ILE A 427 -5.63 12.53 -16.65
N VAL A 428 -4.61 11.89 -17.24
CA VAL A 428 -3.56 11.16 -16.49
C VAL A 428 -2.83 12.09 -15.52
N GLY A 429 -2.46 13.30 -15.97
CA GLY A 429 -1.83 14.30 -15.12
C GLY A 429 -2.68 14.68 -13.90
N SER A 430 -4.02 14.69 -14.05
CA SER A 430 -4.95 14.99 -12.95
C SER A 430 -5.05 13.86 -11.90
N PHE A 431 -4.85 12.59 -12.30
CA PHE A 431 -4.89 11.45 -11.38
C PHE A 431 -3.71 11.49 -10.41
N ILE A 432 -2.52 11.84 -10.89
CA ILE A 432 -1.30 11.93 -10.07
C ILE A 432 -1.46 12.95 -8.94
N ILE A 433 -2.10 14.09 -9.22
CA ILE A 433 -2.28 15.16 -8.23
C ILE A 433 -3.06 14.64 -7.02
N VAL A 434 -4.11 13.85 -7.23
CA VAL A 434 -4.92 13.27 -6.15
C VAL A 434 -4.13 12.29 -5.29
N GLU A 435 -3.22 11.53 -5.90
CA GLU A 435 -2.34 10.60 -5.18
C GLU A 435 -1.29 11.35 -4.33
N LEU A 436 -0.74 12.46 -4.85
CA LEU A 436 0.31 13.23 -4.19
C LEU A 436 -0.20 14.16 -3.09
N SER A 437 -1.40 14.74 -3.23
CA SER A 437 -1.95 15.66 -2.24
C SER A 437 -2.08 15.02 -0.85
N THR A 438 -1.75 15.77 0.19
CA THR A 438 -1.92 15.40 1.61
C THR A 438 -3.14 16.13 2.19
N GLU A 439 -3.72 15.60 3.27
CA GLU A 439 -4.85 16.27 3.93
C GLU A 439 -4.41 17.63 4.47
N GLY A 440 -5.29 18.63 4.36
CA GLY A 440 -4.99 20.01 4.76
C GLY A 440 -4.28 20.84 3.70
N HIS A 441 -3.63 20.22 2.72
CA HIS A 441 -2.88 20.89 1.65
C HIS A 441 -3.49 20.65 0.26
N GLU A 442 -4.76 20.24 0.19
CA GLU A 442 -5.39 19.78 -1.05
C GLU A 442 -5.45 20.90 -2.11
N GLY A 443 -5.83 22.12 -1.70
CA GLY A 443 -5.93 23.28 -2.58
C GLY A 443 -4.56 23.76 -3.03
N ALA A 444 -3.61 23.88 -2.10
CA ALA A 444 -2.25 24.31 -2.42
C ALA A 444 -1.51 23.32 -3.32
N MET A 445 -1.60 22.01 -3.07
CA MET A 445 -0.94 20.99 -3.88
C MET A 445 -1.54 20.91 -5.29
N TYR A 446 -2.87 20.96 -5.41
CA TYR A 446 -3.51 21.03 -6.73
C TYR A 446 -3.11 22.29 -7.49
N GLY A 447 -3.16 23.44 -6.80
CA GLY A 447 -2.76 24.72 -7.36
C GLY A 447 -1.30 24.74 -7.79
N LEU A 448 -0.38 24.21 -6.98
CA LEU A 448 1.06 24.14 -7.28
C LEU A 448 1.33 23.31 -8.54
N LEU A 449 0.83 22.07 -8.57
CA LEU A 449 1.12 21.15 -9.68
C LEU A 449 0.50 21.62 -11.00
N THR A 450 -0.67 22.24 -10.95
CA THR A 450 -1.30 22.84 -12.14
C THR A 450 -0.63 24.16 -12.56
N THR A 451 -0.24 25.02 -11.62
CA THR A 451 0.53 26.24 -11.91
C THR A 451 1.84 25.91 -12.62
N VAL A 452 2.60 24.91 -12.14
CA VAL A 452 3.88 24.50 -12.77
C VAL A 452 3.67 24.07 -14.22
N TYR A 453 2.62 23.30 -14.50
CA TYR A 453 2.26 22.91 -15.86
C TYR A 453 1.86 24.12 -16.73
N ASN A 454 1.02 25.02 -16.22
CA ASN A 454 0.58 26.21 -16.95
C ASN A 454 1.73 27.19 -17.25
N LEU A 455 2.72 27.28 -16.36
CA LEU A 455 3.92 28.10 -16.54
C LEU A 455 4.83 27.58 -17.65
N ALA A 456 4.74 26.30 -18.02
CA ALA A 456 5.58 25.75 -19.10
C ALA A 456 5.28 26.41 -20.47
N THR A 457 4.01 26.72 -20.76
CA THR A 457 3.56 27.34 -22.02
C THR A 457 4.25 28.69 -22.34
N PRO A 458 4.21 29.72 -21.45
CA PRO A 458 4.85 31.01 -21.75
C PRO A 458 6.37 30.89 -21.86
N PHE A 459 7.02 30.03 -21.08
CA PHE A 459 8.46 29.76 -21.22
C PHE A 459 8.77 29.15 -22.57
N SER A 460 8.00 28.13 -22.97
CA SER A 460 8.14 27.48 -24.26
C SER A 460 7.96 28.45 -25.42
N THR A 461 6.91 29.28 -25.38
CA THR A 461 6.62 30.31 -26.39
C THR A 461 7.73 31.36 -26.46
N ALA A 462 8.30 31.78 -25.33
CA ALA A 462 9.42 32.73 -25.31
C ALA A 462 10.68 32.12 -25.95
N ILE A 463 11.00 30.87 -25.65
CA ILE A 463 12.15 30.17 -26.27
C ILE A 463 11.91 30.02 -27.77
N ALA A 464 10.73 29.56 -28.18
CA ALA A 464 10.33 29.45 -29.58
C ALA A 464 10.52 30.75 -30.35
N ARG A 465 10.05 31.88 -29.79
CA ARG A 465 10.20 33.19 -30.42
C ARG A 465 11.66 33.61 -30.58
N ASN A 466 12.53 33.31 -29.62
CA ASN A 466 13.96 33.63 -29.72
C ASN A 466 14.67 32.79 -30.79
N ILE A 467 14.33 31.51 -30.91
CA ILE A 467 14.89 30.62 -31.93
C ILE A 467 14.37 31.03 -33.33
N ASP A 468 13.07 31.26 -33.44
CA ASP A 468 12.44 31.66 -34.71
C ASP A 468 12.87 33.05 -35.16
N GLY A 469 13.26 33.94 -34.24
CA GLY A 469 13.78 35.28 -34.53
C GLY A 469 15.09 35.29 -35.32
N ILE A 470 15.77 34.15 -35.47
CA ILE A 470 16.93 33.99 -36.37
C ILE A 470 16.49 33.98 -37.85
N TYR A 471 15.23 33.60 -38.11
CA TYR A 471 14.64 33.51 -39.44
C TYR A 471 13.73 34.70 -39.70
N ASP A 472 13.79 35.26 -40.91
CA ASP A 472 12.83 36.29 -41.34
C ASP A 472 11.49 35.63 -41.71
N LEU A 473 10.57 35.57 -40.74
CA LEU A 473 9.23 34.98 -40.88
C LEU A 473 8.12 36.05 -40.85
N SER A 474 8.40 37.22 -41.44
CA SER A 474 7.40 38.29 -41.57
C SER A 474 6.18 37.83 -42.39
N THR A 475 4.99 38.34 -42.03
CA THR A 475 3.73 38.02 -42.71
C THR A 475 3.81 38.32 -44.21
N GLU A 476 4.49 39.40 -44.59
CA GLU A 476 4.72 39.81 -45.99
C GLU A 476 5.52 38.75 -46.77
N ARG A 477 6.58 38.18 -46.18
CA ARG A 477 7.39 37.14 -46.82
C ARG A 477 6.60 35.84 -46.98
N ILE A 478 5.75 35.50 -46.00
CA ILE A 478 4.85 34.34 -46.05
C ILE A 478 3.79 34.53 -47.14
N GLN A 479 3.20 35.72 -47.26
CA GLN A 479 2.26 36.05 -48.35
C GLN A 479 2.90 35.91 -49.74
N ASN A 480 4.18 36.23 -49.87
CA ASN A 480 4.94 36.07 -51.13
C ASN A 480 5.30 34.61 -51.48
N ASP A 481 5.12 33.66 -50.56
CA ASP A 481 5.22 32.21 -50.76
C ASP A 481 6.42 31.72 -51.60
N THR A 482 7.59 32.32 -51.38
CA THR A 482 8.82 31.94 -52.11
C THR A 482 9.42 30.63 -51.56
N TYR A 483 10.18 29.93 -52.41
CA TYR A 483 10.87 28.68 -52.01
C TYR A 483 11.76 28.85 -50.76
N GLY A 484 12.44 29.99 -50.62
CA GLY A 484 13.27 30.30 -49.46
C GLY A 484 12.48 30.36 -48.15
N VAL A 485 11.27 30.94 -48.18
CA VAL A 485 10.37 31.02 -47.01
C VAL A 485 9.86 29.65 -46.62
N ARG A 486 9.44 28.83 -47.60
CA ARG A 486 9.00 27.45 -47.33
C ARG A 486 10.10 26.62 -46.64
N TYR A 487 11.36 26.82 -47.04
CA TYR A 487 12.50 26.17 -46.42
C TYR A 487 12.78 26.68 -44.98
N ASP A 488 12.76 28.00 -44.77
CA ASP A 488 12.94 28.59 -43.45
C ASP A 488 11.83 28.17 -42.47
N VAL A 489 10.58 28.16 -42.92
CA VAL A 489 9.42 27.64 -42.16
C VAL A 489 9.57 26.13 -41.87
N THR A 490 10.07 25.35 -42.82
CA THR A 490 10.30 23.91 -42.60
C THR A 490 11.32 23.68 -41.48
N LYS A 491 12.39 24.49 -41.40
CA LYS A 491 13.38 24.38 -40.33
C LYS A 491 12.77 24.65 -38.96
N THR A 492 11.97 25.71 -38.80
CA THR A 492 11.35 26.03 -37.51
C THR A 492 10.36 24.94 -37.07
N VAL A 493 9.61 24.36 -38.01
CA VAL A 493 8.71 23.22 -37.73
C VAL A 493 9.47 21.94 -37.37
N ILE A 494 10.60 21.64 -38.01
CA ILE A 494 11.45 20.49 -37.64
C ILE A 494 12.05 20.70 -36.24
N VAL A 495 12.52 21.91 -35.93
CA VAL A 495 13.01 22.25 -34.58
C VAL A 495 11.90 22.04 -33.56
N MET A 496 10.67 22.51 -33.83
CA MET A 496 9.52 22.27 -32.96
C MET A 496 9.30 20.77 -32.68
N TYR A 497 9.30 19.91 -33.72
CA TYR A 497 9.13 18.47 -33.50
C TYR A 497 10.30 17.82 -32.76
N ALA A 498 11.53 18.30 -32.96
CA ALA A 498 12.69 17.81 -32.22
C ALA A 498 12.55 18.11 -30.71
N PHE A 499 12.12 19.33 -30.36
CA PHE A 499 11.84 19.70 -28.96
C PHE A 499 10.65 18.88 -28.41
N ASN A 500 9.56 18.74 -29.17
CA ASN A 500 8.40 17.96 -28.73
C ASN A 500 8.77 16.50 -28.45
N LEU A 501 9.60 15.86 -29.29
CA LEU A 501 10.07 14.49 -29.05
C LEU A 501 11.10 14.41 -27.93
N PHE A 502 11.92 15.46 -27.73
CA PHE A 502 12.87 15.54 -26.62
C PHE A 502 12.17 15.54 -25.26
N SER A 503 10.91 15.99 -25.18
CA SER A 503 10.09 15.90 -23.96
C SER A 503 10.01 14.47 -23.39
N LEU A 504 10.08 13.45 -24.25
CA LEU A 504 9.98 12.04 -23.87
C LEU A 504 11.12 11.56 -22.95
N ILE A 505 12.27 12.22 -22.99
CA ILE A 505 13.41 11.88 -22.11
C ILE A 505 13.01 12.04 -20.63
N PHE A 506 12.13 12.99 -20.34
CA PHE A 506 11.68 13.27 -18.97
C PHE A 506 10.65 12.25 -18.45
N LEU A 507 10.13 11.33 -19.27
CA LEU A 507 9.21 10.26 -18.81
C LEU A 507 9.82 9.36 -17.74
N VAL A 508 11.15 9.32 -17.61
CA VAL A 508 11.83 8.62 -16.51
C VAL A 508 11.43 9.18 -15.14
N MET A 509 11.06 10.47 -15.08
CA MET A 509 10.63 11.16 -13.87
C MET A 509 9.13 10.94 -13.56
N LEU A 510 8.30 10.60 -14.54
CA LEU A 510 6.88 10.32 -14.34
C LEU A 510 6.69 8.93 -13.70
N PRO A 511 5.91 8.72 -12.63
CA PRO A 511 5.57 7.37 -12.16
C PRO A 511 4.77 6.58 -13.22
N ARG A 512 4.78 5.24 -13.16
CA ARG A 512 4.08 4.38 -14.14
C ARG A 512 2.59 4.23 -13.85
N GLN A 513 2.17 4.34 -12.58
CA GLN A 513 0.79 4.10 -12.13
C GLN A 513 0.54 4.72 -10.73
N LYS A 514 -0.73 4.73 -10.30
CA LYS A 514 -1.20 5.12 -8.96
C LYS A 514 -0.43 4.42 -7.83
N GLU A 515 -0.33 3.09 -7.89
CA GLU A 515 0.39 2.29 -6.87
C GLU A 515 1.85 2.71 -6.74
N GLN A 516 2.57 2.84 -7.86
CA GLN A 516 3.96 3.28 -7.83
C GLN A 516 4.10 4.72 -7.28
N THR A 517 3.08 5.56 -7.48
CA THR A 517 3.06 6.93 -6.95
C THR A 517 2.89 6.92 -5.44
N GLN A 518 2.01 6.07 -4.91
CA GLN A 518 1.86 5.86 -3.48
C GLN A 518 3.13 5.25 -2.86
N VAL A 519 3.74 4.28 -3.51
CA VAL A 519 5.04 3.72 -3.08
C VAL A 519 6.12 4.81 -3.07
N MET A 520 6.17 5.67 -4.09
CA MET A 520 7.12 6.79 -4.14
C MET A 520 6.83 7.84 -3.07
N LYS A 521 5.57 8.06 -2.71
CA LYS A 521 5.17 8.97 -1.63
C LYS A 521 5.56 8.42 -0.25
N ARG A 522 5.38 7.11 -0.02
CA ARG A 522 5.68 6.42 1.24
C ARG A 522 7.18 6.18 1.45
N LEU A 523 7.89 5.75 0.41
CA LEU A 523 9.32 5.36 0.48
C LEU A 523 10.29 6.44 0.00
N GLY A 524 9.77 7.57 -0.52
CA GLY A 524 10.54 8.51 -1.33
C GLY A 524 11.66 9.26 -0.63
N GLY A 525 11.61 9.41 0.69
CA GLY A 525 12.50 10.28 1.46
C GLY A 525 12.42 11.76 1.04
N SER A 526 12.88 12.66 1.91
CA SER A 526 13.17 14.05 1.56
C SER A 526 14.56 14.10 0.92
N GLY A 527 14.65 14.66 -0.29
CA GLY A 527 15.88 14.63 -1.07
C GLY A 527 16.89 15.67 -0.60
N VAL A 528 17.88 15.26 0.21
CA VAL A 528 19.24 15.83 0.07
C VAL A 528 19.88 15.10 -1.11
N VAL A 529 20.16 15.85 -2.17
CA VAL A 529 20.70 15.41 -3.47
C VAL A 529 21.82 14.38 -3.29
N ASN A 530 21.59 13.15 -3.77
CA ASN A 530 22.62 12.18 -4.14
C ASN A 530 22.07 11.31 -5.28
N GLU A 531 22.37 11.71 -6.52
CA GLU A 531 22.01 10.98 -7.74
C GLU A 531 22.76 9.64 -7.83
N ALA A 532 22.04 8.54 -8.10
CA ALA A 532 22.62 7.33 -8.68
C ALA A 532 21.64 6.73 -9.71
N ARG A 533 22.01 6.86 -10.99
CA ARG A 533 21.31 6.35 -12.17
C ARG A 533 21.63 4.86 -12.39
N VAL A 534 20.64 4.04 -12.72
CA VAL A 534 20.82 2.65 -13.20
C VAL A 534 19.92 2.43 -14.42
N GLU A 535 20.53 2.08 -15.55
CA GLU A 535 19.87 1.72 -16.81
C GLU A 535 19.54 0.22 -16.83
N ALA A 536 18.33 -0.12 -17.28
CA ALA A 536 17.85 -1.50 -17.41
C ALA A 536 18.04 -1.96 -18.86
N THR A 537 18.73 -3.07 -19.08
CA THR A 537 18.77 -3.79 -20.35
C THR A 537 18.06 -5.15 -20.21
N ASN A 538 17.32 -5.49 -21.27
CA ASN A 538 16.42 -6.64 -21.40
C ASN A 538 17.13 -8.01 -21.32
N ALA A 539 16.50 -8.99 -20.69
CA ALA A 539 16.56 -10.39 -21.13
C ALA A 539 15.34 -11.19 -20.63
N HIS A 540 14.72 -11.92 -21.54
CA HIS A 540 13.69 -12.93 -21.31
C HIS A 540 14.36 -14.27 -20.91
N GLU A 541 14.00 -14.86 -19.76
CA GLU A 541 13.98 -16.31 -19.49
C GLU A 541 13.35 -16.61 -18.09
N PRO A 542 12.83 -17.83 -17.84
CA PRO A 542 11.89 -18.11 -16.73
C PRO A 542 12.55 -18.20 -15.35
N PHE A 543 11.78 -17.80 -14.33
CA PHE A 543 12.15 -17.73 -12.92
C PHE A 543 12.69 -19.07 -12.38
N SER A 544 14.00 -19.14 -12.13
CA SER A 544 14.61 -20.06 -11.16
C SER A 544 15.37 -19.25 -10.12
N THR A 545 15.58 -19.83 -8.94
CA THR A 545 16.20 -19.28 -7.71
C THR A 545 17.56 -18.58 -7.89
N VAL A 546 18.18 -18.66 -9.07
CA VAL A 546 19.39 -17.89 -9.42
C VAL A 546 19.06 -16.43 -9.77
N ALA A 547 17.84 -16.12 -10.22
CA ALA A 547 17.42 -14.77 -10.62
C ALA A 547 17.35 -13.74 -9.47
N ALA A 548 17.25 -14.18 -8.21
CA ALA A 548 17.27 -13.29 -7.05
C ALA A 548 18.61 -12.54 -6.90
N THR A 549 19.70 -13.10 -7.42
CA THR A 549 21.05 -12.50 -7.32
C THR A 549 21.26 -11.30 -8.27
N HIS A 550 20.44 -11.13 -9.30
CA HIS A 550 20.53 -10.01 -10.24
C HIS A 550 19.70 -8.77 -9.85
N PHE A 551 18.82 -8.89 -8.85
CA PHE A 551 17.96 -7.80 -8.34
C PHE A 551 18.33 -7.33 -6.93
N VAL A 552 19.49 -7.76 -6.45
CA VAL A 552 20.06 -7.30 -5.19
C VAL A 552 20.44 -5.83 -5.33
N SER A 553 19.90 -4.96 -4.47
CA SER A 553 20.31 -3.55 -4.44
C SER A 553 21.83 -3.44 -4.21
N LYS A 554 22.46 -2.30 -4.50
CA LYS A 554 23.91 -2.10 -4.28
C LYS A 554 24.38 -2.44 -2.85
N ASN A 555 23.47 -2.50 -1.88
CA ASN A 555 23.73 -2.83 -0.48
C ASN A 555 23.52 -4.30 -0.13
N GLY A 556 23.24 -5.18 -1.10
CA GLY A 556 23.03 -6.59 -0.82
C GLY A 556 21.60 -6.98 -0.44
N LEU A 557 20.61 -6.06 -0.46
CA LEU A 557 19.23 -6.29 -0.01
C LEU A 557 18.27 -6.65 -1.16
N LEU A 558 17.35 -7.58 -0.92
CA LEU A 558 16.24 -7.91 -1.82
C LEU A 558 15.08 -6.89 -1.65
N PRO A 559 14.54 -6.33 -2.75
CA PRO A 559 13.32 -5.52 -2.70
C PRO A 559 12.14 -6.31 -2.11
N MET A 560 11.40 -5.73 -1.16
CA MET A 560 10.28 -6.41 -0.50
C MET A 560 9.21 -6.92 -1.47
N ALA A 561 8.98 -6.22 -2.60
CA ALA A 561 8.04 -6.64 -3.63
C ALA A 561 8.46 -7.92 -4.40
N LEU A 562 9.69 -8.40 -4.20
CA LEU A 562 10.22 -9.61 -4.81
C LEU A 562 10.29 -10.78 -3.82
N LEU A 563 9.91 -10.58 -2.55
CA LEU A 563 9.83 -11.69 -1.62
C LEU A 563 8.64 -12.59 -1.99
N PRO A 564 8.82 -13.92 -2.00
CA PRO A 564 7.70 -14.84 -2.18
C PRO A 564 6.70 -14.67 -1.05
N SER A 565 5.41 -14.94 -1.30
CA SER A 565 4.35 -14.84 -0.28
C SER A 565 4.48 -15.88 0.84
N LYS A 566 5.22 -16.97 0.61
CA LYS A 566 5.62 -17.94 1.61
C LYS A 566 7.02 -18.48 1.28
N PHE A 567 7.80 -18.80 2.28
CA PHE A 567 9.15 -19.33 2.13
C PHE A 567 9.52 -20.19 3.34
N ALA A 568 10.16 -21.32 3.10
CA ALA A 568 10.77 -22.14 4.12
C ALA A 568 12.19 -22.51 3.70
N VAL A 569 13.09 -22.59 4.67
CA VAL A 569 14.47 -22.99 4.47
C VAL A 569 14.55 -24.50 4.29
N ASP A 570 15.43 -24.95 3.39
CA ASP A 570 15.67 -26.36 3.15
C ASP A 570 16.45 -27.05 4.29
N TYR A 571 16.35 -28.38 4.37
CA TYR A 571 17.17 -29.24 5.24
C TYR A 571 17.06 -28.96 6.75
N VAL A 572 15.93 -28.44 7.22
CA VAL A 572 15.68 -28.26 8.65
C VAL A 572 15.72 -29.62 9.37
N THR A 573 16.53 -29.71 10.43
CA THR A 573 16.63 -30.94 11.23
C THR A 573 15.46 -31.11 12.18
N PRO A 574 15.18 -32.35 12.62
CA PRO A 574 14.20 -32.65 13.65
C PRO A 574 14.30 -31.77 14.90
N ARG A 575 13.20 -31.75 15.62
CA ARG A 575 13.07 -31.08 16.92
C ARG A 575 13.78 -31.90 18.01
N GLN A 576 14.39 -31.20 18.98
CA GLN A 576 14.82 -31.79 20.25
C GLN A 576 14.07 -31.14 21.44
N ASP A 577 13.97 -31.83 22.58
CA ASP A 577 13.23 -31.37 23.76
C ASP A 577 14.15 -30.80 24.84
N GLN A 578 13.94 -29.53 25.19
CA GLN A 578 14.68 -28.85 26.27
C GLN A 578 14.16 -29.21 27.67
N ALA A 579 13.07 -29.98 27.77
CA ALA A 579 12.36 -30.23 29.02
C ALA A 579 12.02 -28.91 29.75
N TYR A 580 12.24 -28.84 31.06
CA TYR A 580 11.93 -27.66 31.88
C TYR A 580 13.15 -26.78 32.19
N ARG A 581 14.26 -26.94 31.46
CA ARG A 581 15.49 -26.16 31.67
C ARG A 581 15.53 -24.88 30.82
N GLY A 582 16.19 -23.83 31.31
CA GLY A 582 16.45 -22.58 30.59
C GLY A 582 17.50 -22.70 29.47
N THR A 583 17.44 -23.75 28.65
CA THR A 583 18.40 -24.02 27.57
C THR A 583 17.85 -23.70 26.17
N CYS A 584 16.77 -22.92 26.05
CA CYS A 584 16.18 -22.63 24.73
C CYS A 584 17.17 -22.00 23.73
N TRP A 585 18.10 -21.16 24.22
CA TRP A 585 19.15 -20.52 23.44
C TRP A 585 20.16 -21.51 22.85
N ASP A 586 20.49 -22.57 23.60
CA ASP A 586 21.37 -23.66 23.19
C ASP A 586 20.71 -24.44 22.03
N PHE A 587 19.44 -24.83 22.20
CA PHE A 587 18.68 -25.57 21.18
C PHE A 587 18.48 -24.75 19.89
N ALA A 588 18.21 -23.44 20.01
CA ALA A 588 18.11 -22.55 18.86
C ALA A 588 19.46 -22.46 18.11
N THR A 589 20.56 -22.41 18.86
CA THR A 589 21.91 -22.33 18.30
C THR A 589 22.34 -23.64 17.63
N ILE A 590 22.13 -24.77 18.30
CA ILE A 590 22.41 -26.10 17.74
C ILE A 590 21.54 -26.36 16.53
N GLY A 591 20.26 -25.98 16.54
CA GLY A 591 19.37 -26.10 15.39
C GLY A 591 19.88 -25.33 14.17
N PHE A 592 20.48 -24.15 14.36
CA PHE A 592 21.17 -23.40 13.30
C PHE A 592 22.41 -24.15 12.79
N LEU A 593 23.25 -24.64 13.69
CA LEU A 593 24.48 -25.35 13.34
C LEU A 593 24.17 -26.62 12.55
N GLU A 594 23.22 -27.44 13.01
CA GLU A 594 22.77 -28.66 12.35
C GLU A 594 22.21 -28.38 10.95
N GLN A 595 21.32 -27.38 10.80
CA GLN A 595 20.75 -27.02 9.50
C GLN A 595 21.85 -26.55 8.54
N SER A 596 22.77 -25.70 9.02
CA SER A 596 23.88 -25.21 8.19
C SER A 596 24.86 -26.32 7.79
N TYR A 597 25.12 -27.27 8.69
CA TYR A 597 25.97 -28.45 8.44
C TYR A 597 25.33 -29.35 7.40
N ARG A 598 24.04 -29.67 7.56
CA ARG A 598 23.31 -30.51 6.60
C ARG A 598 23.22 -29.86 5.23
N ALA A 599 22.84 -28.57 5.16
CA ALA A 599 22.74 -27.84 3.89
C ALA A 599 24.09 -27.81 3.16
N HIS A 600 25.20 -27.62 3.87
CA HIS A 600 26.54 -27.66 3.29
C HIS A 600 26.94 -29.08 2.84
N GLY A 601 26.72 -30.10 3.67
CA GLY A 601 27.02 -31.49 3.34
C GLY A 601 26.26 -32.01 2.13
N VAL A 602 24.95 -31.71 2.03
CA VAL A 602 24.14 -32.09 0.87
C VAL A 602 24.60 -31.37 -0.40
N LYS A 603 24.93 -30.07 -0.30
CA LYS A 603 25.42 -29.27 -1.43
C LYS A 603 26.74 -29.81 -2.00
N GLU A 604 27.67 -30.24 -1.14
CA GLU A 604 28.96 -30.82 -1.55
C GLU A 604 28.87 -32.33 -1.88
N GLY A 605 27.71 -32.96 -1.66
CA GLY A 605 27.49 -34.39 -1.91
C GLY A 605 28.13 -35.31 -0.86
N TRP A 606 28.37 -34.81 0.36
CA TRP A 606 28.95 -35.54 1.48
C TRP A 606 27.91 -36.11 2.46
N LEU A 607 26.64 -35.71 2.34
CA LEU A 607 25.49 -36.26 3.04
C LEU A 607 24.35 -36.50 2.04
N ALA A 608 23.55 -37.55 2.26
CA ALA A 608 22.31 -37.72 1.50
C ALA A 608 21.25 -36.67 1.90
N PRO A 609 20.30 -36.31 1.01
CA PRO A 609 19.27 -35.31 1.32
C PRO A 609 18.40 -35.64 2.54
N ASP A 610 18.19 -36.92 2.82
CA ASP A 610 17.45 -37.47 3.97
C ASP A 610 18.33 -37.73 5.19
N GLU A 611 19.66 -37.59 5.09
CA GLU A 611 20.57 -37.73 6.22
C GLU A 611 20.78 -36.40 6.95
N TYR A 612 20.94 -36.48 8.26
CA TYR A 612 21.35 -35.37 9.12
C TYR A 612 22.23 -35.87 10.26
N VAL A 613 23.01 -34.97 10.86
CA VAL A 613 23.81 -35.27 12.05
C VAL A 613 23.21 -34.49 13.21
N ALA A 614 22.90 -35.20 14.30
CA ALA A 614 22.47 -34.57 15.54
C ALA A 614 23.69 -34.11 16.36
N PHE A 615 23.70 -32.87 16.82
CA PHE A 615 24.72 -32.35 17.72
C PHE A 615 24.25 -32.42 19.18
N SER A 616 25.18 -32.33 20.12
CA SER A 616 24.90 -32.39 21.55
C SER A 616 24.73 -30.99 22.14
N GLU A 617 23.49 -30.63 22.46
CA GLU A 617 23.14 -29.43 23.24
C GLU A 617 23.87 -29.46 24.58
N GLN A 618 23.79 -30.59 25.29
CA GLN A 618 24.45 -30.75 26.60
C GLN A 618 25.97 -30.46 26.56
N ALA A 619 26.68 -30.94 25.53
CA ALA A 619 28.10 -30.65 25.38
C ALA A 619 28.37 -29.19 25.01
N TYR A 620 27.54 -28.60 24.16
CA TYR A 620 27.64 -27.21 23.73
C TYR A 620 27.40 -26.24 24.91
N GLY A 621 26.32 -26.43 25.66
CA GLY A 621 26.04 -25.68 26.87
C GLY A 621 27.17 -25.77 27.90
N ALA A 622 27.71 -26.98 28.15
CA ALA A 622 28.82 -27.17 29.09
C ALA A 622 30.11 -26.45 28.65
N GLU A 623 30.45 -26.46 27.35
CA GLU A 623 31.62 -25.74 26.84
C GLU A 623 31.42 -24.21 26.90
N ILE A 624 30.22 -23.71 26.65
CA ILE A 624 29.93 -22.28 26.84
C ILE A 624 30.04 -21.88 28.32
N LEU A 625 29.44 -22.63 29.24
CA LEU A 625 29.54 -22.33 30.67
C LEU A 625 31.00 -22.29 31.13
N LYS A 626 31.82 -23.25 30.69
CA LYS A 626 33.25 -23.28 30.96
C LYS A 626 34.01 -22.05 30.43
N LEU A 627 33.62 -21.53 29.26
CA LEU A 627 34.20 -20.29 28.71
C LEU A 627 33.74 -19.05 29.49
N CYS A 628 32.47 -19.01 29.87
CA CYS A 628 31.86 -17.89 30.60
C CYS A 628 32.26 -17.84 32.09
N SER A 629 32.52 -18.99 32.72
CA SER A 629 32.91 -19.12 34.13
C SER A 629 34.44 -19.02 34.36
N GLY A 630 35.22 -18.67 33.32
CA GLY A 630 36.68 -18.64 33.35
C GLY A 630 37.31 -17.62 34.30
N ASP A 631 38.60 -17.31 34.09
CA ASP A 631 39.35 -16.40 34.97
C ASP A 631 38.63 -15.06 35.18
N ALA A 632 38.63 -14.59 36.43
CA ALA A 632 38.08 -13.29 36.82
C ALA A 632 38.69 -12.18 35.94
N ASP A 633 37.85 -11.41 35.26
CA ASP A 633 38.20 -10.30 34.36
C ASP A 633 38.70 -10.67 32.94
N SER A 634 38.67 -11.96 32.56
CA SER A 634 38.91 -12.39 31.17
C SER A 634 37.93 -11.75 30.19
N LEU A 635 38.34 -11.60 28.91
CA LEU A 635 37.47 -11.01 27.88
C LEU A 635 36.22 -11.88 27.66
N GLN A 636 36.39 -13.20 27.65
CA GLN A 636 35.32 -14.19 27.52
C GLN A 636 34.30 -14.07 28.66
N GLN A 637 34.77 -13.96 29.91
CA GLN A 637 33.87 -13.77 31.04
C GLN A 637 33.14 -12.41 31.00
N LYS A 638 33.76 -11.36 30.45
CA LYS A 638 33.08 -10.07 30.24
C LYS A 638 32.01 -10.15 29.14
N ASP A 639 32.28 -10.90 28.08
CA ASP A 639 31.34 -11.10 26.97
C ASP A 639 30.08 -11.86 27.40
N CYS A 640 30.16 -12.73 28.43
CA CYS A 640 29.00 -13.45 28.99
C CYS A 640 28.33 -12.76 30.21
N ARG A 641 28.73 -11.53 30.59
CA ARG A 641 28.12 -10.80 31.72
C ARG A 641 26.97 -9.92 31.25
N VAL A 642 25.88 -10.56 30.83
CA VAL A 642 24.61 -9.89 30.50
C VAL A 642 23.72 -9.82 31.74
N ALA A 643 22.94 -8.76 31.86
CA ALA A 643 22.13 -8.49 33.06
C ALA A 643 20.89 -9.40 33.08
N GLY A 644 20.84 -10.32 34.05
CA GLY A 644 19.77 -11.32 34.18
C GLY A 644 20.26 -12.75 34.01
N ASP A 645 21.48 -12.92 33.51
CA ASP A 645 22.02 -14.22 33.12
C ASP A 645 22.85 -14.86 34.24
N GLU A 646 22.80 -16.19 34.30
CA GLU A 646 23.49 -16.98 35.32
C GLU A 646 24.63 -17.85 34.75
N MET A 647 25.01 -17.61 33.49
CA MET A 647 26.02 -18.40 32.78
C MET A 647 27.42 -18.30 33.38
N TRP A 648 27.80 -17.10 33.82
CA TRP A 648 29.04 -16.89 34.59
C TRP A 648 29.02 -17.57 35.98
N MET A 649 27.85 -18.04 36.44
CA MET A 649 27.64 -18.80 37.67
C MET A 649 27.49 -20.33 37.42
N ASN A 650 27.89 -20.85 36.24
CA ASN A 650 27.74 -22.25 35.85
C ASN A 650 26.27 -22.74 35.75
N SER A 651 25.34 -21.84 35.42
CA SER A 651 23.93 -22.17 35.18
C SER A 651 23.56 -21.82 33.73
N THR A 652 22.77 -22.65 33.05
CA THR A 652 22.31 -22.33 31.68
C THR A 652 21.22 -21.26 31.64
N GLU A 653 20.69 -20.85 32.81
CA GLU A 653 19.62 -19.87 32.91
C GLU A 653 20.04 -18.49 32.40
N GLY A 654 19.14 -17.89 31.61
CA GLY A 654 19.30 -16.56 31.02
C GLY A 654 20.16 -16.48 29.76
N GLY A 655 20.75 -17.58 29.28
CA GLY A 655 21.69 -17.49 28.15
C GLY A 655 21.14 -16.98 26.82
N GLU A 656 22.05 -16.51 25.97
CA GLU A 656 21.71 -15.86 24.70
C GLU A 656 22.44 -16.46 23.48
N VAL A 657 21.74 -16.53 22.34
CA VAL A 657 22.30 -17.04 21.07
C VAL A 657 23.54 -16.27 20.55
N PRO A 658 23.65 -14.93 20.68
CA PRO A 658 24.82 -14.18 20.22
C PRO A 658 26.17 -14.65 20.80
N GLU A 659 26.16 -15.36 21.92
CA GLU A 659 27.37 -15.94 22.53
C GLU A 659 28.16 -16.83 21.58
N LEU A 660 27.50 -17.51 20.66
CA LEU A 660 28.16 -18.29 19.60
C LEU A 660 29.20 -17.45 18.84
N TYR A 661 28.88 -16.20 18.54
CA TYR A 661 29.77 -15.30 17.81
C TYR A 661 30.85 -14.69 18.69
N TYR A 662 30.50 -14.27 19.92
CA TYR A 662 31.46 -13.64 20.84
C TYR A 662 32.50 -14.66 21.34
N LEU A 663 32.10 -15.91 21.54
CA LEU A 663 32.96 -17.00 21.98
C LEU A 663 33.54 -17.84 20.82
N LYS A 664 33.38 -17.40 19.56
CA LYS A 664 33.73 -18.19 18.35
C LYS A 664 35.15 -18.77 18.34
N ASN A 665 36.13 -18.08 18.93
CA ASN A 665 37.51 -18.55 18.98
C ASN A 665 37.69 -19.74 19.93
N GLY A 666 36.88 -19.84 20.99
CA GLY A 666 36.85 -20.97 21.91
C GLY A 666 35.89 -22.08 21.47
N LEU A 667 34.95 -21.78 20.57
CA LEU A 667 33.90 -22.72 20.14
C LEU A 667 34.19 -23.44 18.81
N LYS A 668 35.22 -23.01 18.07
CA LYS A 668 35.57 -23.50 16.72
C LYS A 668 35.59 -25.03 16.56
N GLU A 669 36.05 -25.72 17.60
CA GLU A 669 36.23 -27.18 17.66
C GLU A 669 35.49 -27.79 18.87
N SER A 670 34.52 -27.06 19.42
CA SER A 670 33.85 -27.38 20.70
C SER A 670 32.37 -27.75 20.54
N VAL A 671 31.93 -28.04 19.31
CA VAL A 671 30.63 -28.66 19.03
C VAL A 671 30.84 -30.15 18.80
N PHE A 672 30.07 -30.99 19.49
CA PHE A 672 30.25 -32.44 19.49
C PHE A 672 29.00 -33.18 18.99
N PRO A 673 29.15 -34.38 18.40
CA PRO A 673 28.01 -35.23 18.04
C PRO A 673 27.16 -35.60 19.25
N GLN A 674 25.84 -35.76 19.07
CA GLN A 674 24.88 -36.08 20.14
C GLN A 674 25.29 -37.31 20.98
N SER A 675 25.99 -38.29 20.38
CA SER A 675 26.43 -39.52 21.03
C SER A 675 27.51 -39.32 22.13
N VAL A 676 28.12 -38.13 22.24
CA VAL A 676 29.16 -37.85 23.24
C VAL A 676 28.65 -37.93 24.68
N CYS A 677 27.42 -37.46 24.93
CA CYS A 677 26.73 -37.56 26.21
C CYS A 677 25.23 -37.33 26.02
N LYS A 678 24.42 -37.95 26.88
CA LYS A 678 22.96 -37.72 26.88
C LYS A 678 22.63 -36.31 27.36
N TYR A 679 21.52 -35.77 26.88
CA TYR A 679 20.92 -34.57 27.46
C TYR A 679 20.30 -34.90 28.83
N TYR A 680 20.56 -34.07 29.83
CA TYR A 680 19.99 -34.21 31.17
C TYR A 680 18.80 -33.25 31.31
N THR A 681 17.63 -33.80 31.62
CA THR A 681 16.37 -33.03 31.69
C THR A 681 16.15 -32.36 33.05
N GLU A 682 16.94 -32.74 34.07
CA GLU A 682 16.87 -32.20 35.44
C GLU A 682 17.85 -31.02 35.61
N GLU A 683 17.40 -29.97 36.30
CA GLU A 683 18.20 -28.79 36.66
C GLU A 683 19.45 -29.15 37.50
N GLY A 684 20.49 -28.31 37.43
CA GLY A 684 21.73 -28.47 38.20
C GLY A 684 22.74 -29.45 37.59
N ASN A 685 22.42 -30.06 36.44
CA ASN A 685 23.31 -30.92 35.66
C ASN A 685 23.97 -30.18 34.47
N ASP A 686 24.02 -28.86 34.53
CA ASP A 686 24.34 -27.98 33.40
C ASP A 686 25.76 -28.17 32.84
N THR A 687 26.70 -28.60 33.68
CA THR A 687 28.11 -28.80 33.32
C THR A 687 28.48 -30.27 33.04
N LEU A 688 27.54 -31.20 33.18
CA LEU A 688 27.82 -32.64 33.08
C LEU A 688 27.81 -33.13 31.63
N CYS A 689 28.97 -33.58 31.15
CA CYS A 689 29.08 -34.36 29.92
C CYS A 689 30.25 -35.36 30.02
N PRO A 690 30.03 -36.59 30.52
CA PRO A 690 31.11 -37.53 30.83
C PRO A 690 32.01 -37.91 29.64
N GLY A 691 31.47 -37.97 28.42
CA GLY A 691 32.24 -38.32 27.22
C GLY A 691 33.04 -37.17 26.60
N LEU A 692 32.86 -35.93 27.08
CA LEU A 692 33.44 -34.74 26.48
C LEU A 692 34.97 -34.75 26.49
N ALA A 693 35.57 -35.06 27.64
CA ALA A 693 37.03 -35.09 27.79
C ALA A 693 37.68 -36.19 26.92
N ALA A 694 37.00 -37.33 26.77
CA ALA A 694 37.47 -38.41 25.91
C ALA A 694 37.38 -38.03 24.43
N ALA A 695 36.27 -37.40 24.00
CA ALA A 695 36.10 -36.91 22.63
C ALA A 695 37.12 -35.82 22.26
N GLN A 696 37.44 -34.92 23.20
CA GLN A 696 38.50 -33.91 23.01
C GLN A 696 39.88 -34.55 22.81
N GLN A 697 40.20 -35.60 23.57
CA GLN A 697 41.47 -36.33 23.43
C GLN A 697 41.55 -37.17 22.15
N ALA A 698 40.41 -37.71 21.70
CA ALA A 698 40.32 -38.54 20.49
C ALA A 698 40.36 -37.73 19.19
N GLY A 699 40.23 -36.40 19.26
CA GLY A 699 40.24 -35.50 18.10
C GLY A 699 38.84 -35.32 17.52
N ASN A 700 38.21 -34.18 17.81
CA ASN A 700 36.88 -33.83 17.31
C ASN A 700 36.94 -33.49 15.81
N PRO A 701 36.21 -34.22 14.95
CA PRO A 701 36.18 -33.90 13.52
C PRO A 701 35.42 -32.62 13.21
N LEU A 702 34.42 -32.25 14.04
CA LEU A 702 33.57 -31.09 13.79
C LEU A 702 34.34 -29.78 13.97
N LYS A 703 34.42 -29.00 12.89
CA LYS A 703 35.12 -27.71 12.87
C LYS A 703 34.45 -26.72 11.93
N PHE A 704 34.20 -25.52 12.44
CA PHE A 704 33.60 -24.44 11.67
C PHE A 704 34.26 -23.09 11.95
N GLU A 705 34.07 -22.13 11.05
CA GLU A 705 34.51 -20.73 11.24
C GLU A 705 33.34 -19.78 11.08
N LEU A 706 33.28 -18.76 11.94
CA LEU A 706 32.28 -17.69 11.88
C LEU A 706 32.93 -16.36 11.46
N SER A 707 32.52 -15.86 10.29
CA SER A 707 33.07 -14.62 9.73
C SER A 707 32.39 -13.39 10.32
N SER A 708 31.06 -13.41 10.44
CA SER A 708 30.23 -12.27 10.84
C SER A 708 28.90 -12.71 11.45
N MET A 709 28.30 -11.83 12.27
CA MET A 709 26.95 -11.94 12.79
C MET A 709 26.14 -10.73 12.33
N THR A 710 24.93 -10.96 11.85
CA THR A 710 23.94 -9.92 11.53
C THR A 710 22.72 -10.12 12.42
N THR A 711 22.24 -9.05 13.04
CA THR A 711 21.03 -9.09 13.89
C THR A 711 19.92 -8.27 13.24
N LYS A 712 18.70 -8.82 13.24
CA LYS A 712 17.48 -8.20 12.72
C LYS A 712 16.45 -8.03 13.82
N TYR A 713 15.70 -6.94 13.81
CA TYR A 713 14.77 -6.57 14.90
C TYR A 713 13.31 -6.41 14.43
N GLU A 714 13.06 -6.55 13.13
CA GLU A 714 11.74 -6.30 12.53
C GLU A 714 11.37 -7.44 11.56
N ASP A 715 10.11 -7.86 11.56
CA ASP A 715 9.62 -9.00 10.76
C ASP A 715 9.92 -8.85 9.25
N MET A 716 9.88 -7.63 8.71
CA MET A 716 10.17 -7.34 7.31
C MET A 716 11.64 -7.63 6.96
N SER A 717 12.56 -7.10 7.78
CA SER A 717 14.02 -7.29 7.60
C SER A 717 14.45 -8.73 7.87
N VAL A 718 13.73 -9.43 8.76
CA VAL A 718 13.91 -10.83 9.06
C VAL A 718 13.55 -11.69 7.84
N ARG A 719 12.38 -11.47 7.24
CA ARG A 719 11.94 -12.22 6.05
C ARG A 719 12.85 -12.01 4.86
N GLU A 720 13.20 -10.75 4.57
CA GLU A 720 14.14 -10.41 3.51
C GLU A 720 15.45 -11.20 3.64
N HIS A 721 16.01 -11.19 4.86
CA HIS A 721 17.29 -11.81 5.12
C HIS A 721 17.19 -13.34 5.13
N LEU A 722 16.07 -13.91 5.58
CA LEU A 722 15.78 -15.35 5.51
C LEU A 722 15.79 -15.84 4.06
N VAL A 723 15.05 -15.17 3.16
CA VAL A 723 15.00 -15.54 1.74
C VAL A 723 16.36 -15.38 1.08
N ARG A 724 17.05 -14.27 1.38
CA ARG A 724 18.35 -13.97 0.78
C ARG A 724 19.42 -14.98 1.17
N ARG A 725 19.43 -15.43 2.43
CA ARG A 725 20.43 -16.38 2.94
C ARG A 725 20.05 -17.83 2.71
N ASN A 726 18.76 -18.15 2.55
CA ASN A 726 18.22 -19.52 2.58
C ASN A 726 18.84 -20.34 3.71
N GLN A 727 18.81 -19.79 4.92
CA GLN A 727 19.48 -20.33 6.09
C GLN A 727 18.60 -20.10 7.31
N ALA A 728 18.44 -21.11 8.16
CA ALA A 728 17.67 -20.97 9.38
C ALA A 728 18.34 -19.94 10.29
N MET A 729 17.58 -19.23 11.12
CA MET A 729 18.11 -18.13 11.94
C MET A 729 17.57 -18.23 13.36
N PRO A 730 18.43 -18.22 14.40
CA PRO A 730 17.93 -18.16 15.77
C PRO A 730 17.14 -16.87 16.02
N LEU A 731 15.98 -17.02 16.64
CA LEU A 731 15.01 -15.97 16.94
C LEU A 731 14.79 -15.95 18.45
N SER A 732 15.09 -14.81 19.07
CA SER A 732 14.84 -14.55 20.49
C SER A 732 13.64 -13.62 20.63
N THR A 733 12.74 -13.92 21.55
CA THR A 733 11.53 -13.14 21.78
C THR A 733 11.07 -13.26 23.24
N PRO A 734 10.48 -12.21 23.84
CA PRO A 734 9.78 -12.37 25.10
C PRO A 734 8.50 -13.20 24.89
N ILE A 735 8.20 -14.05 25.86
CA ILE A 735 6.92 -14.75 25.96
C ILE A 735 6.07 -14.10 27.05
N ALA A 736 4.75 -14.21 26.90
CA ALA A 736 3.80 -13.49 27.74
C ALA A 736 2.78 -14.42 28.40
N MET A 737 2.48 -14.12 29.65
CA MET A 737 1.26 -14.57 30.31
C MET A 737 0.10 -13.70 29.84
N VAL A 738 -1.05 -14.32 29.61
CA VAL A 738 -2.30 -13.68 29.17
C VAL A 738 -3.35 -13.79 30.27
N THR A 739 -4.05 -12.67 30.50
CA THR A 739 -5.28 -12.65 31.28
C THR A 739 -6.48 -12.65 30.35
N HIS A 740 -7.26 -13.74 30.35
CA HIS A 740 -8.54 -13.82 29.63
C HIS A 740 -9.70 -13.27 30.49
N TYR A 741 -10.81 -12.91 29.86
CA TYR A 741 -11.98 -12.33 30.52
C TYR A 741 -13.21 -13.18 30.22
N TYR A 742 -13.74 -13.81 31.25
CA TYR A 742 -14.98 -14.58 31.15
C TYR A 742 -16.18 -13.62 31.17
N PRO A 743 -16.98 -13.50 30.08
CA PRO A 743 -18.11 -12.59 30.05
C PRO A 743 -19.33 -13.16 30.78
N CYS A 744 -19.91 -12.36 31.68
CA CYS A 744 -21.16 -12.69 32.36
C CYS A 744 -22.38 -12.46 31.46
N ILE A 745 -22.64 -13.41 30.54
CA ILE A 745 -23.77 -13.39 29.60
C ILE A 745 -24.64 -14.66 29.71
N GLY A 746 -25.88 -14.57 29.22
CA GLY A 746 -26.81 -15.70 29.15
C GLY A 746 -27.11 -16.35 30.51
N LYS A 747 -27.09 -17.70 30.56
CA LYS A 747 -27.34 -18.46 31.80
C LYS A 747 -26.29 -18.19 32.90
N PHE A 748 -25.09 -17.75 32.53
CA PHE A 748 -23.98 -17.51 33.45
C PHE A 748 -24.02 -16.13 34.12
N ALA A 749 -24.83 -15.19 33.61
CA ALA A 749 -24.97 -13.86 34.21
C ALA A 749 -25.47 -13.89 35.67
N ASN A 750 -26.21 -14.94 36.05
CA ASN A 750 -26.74 -15.11 37.41
C ASN A 750 -25.75 -15.79 38.38
N ASN A 751 -24.53 -16.12 37.95
CA ASN A 751 -23.52 -16.72 38.81
C ASN A 751 -23.10 -15.72 39.91
N ARG A 752 -22.81 -16.20 41.13
CA ARG A 752 -22.35 -15.36 42.24
C ARG A 752 -21.09 -14.57 41.90
N HIS A 753 -20.21 -15.12 41.07
CA HIS A 753 -18.99 -14.43 40.61
C HIS A 753 -19.26 -13.30 39.60
N CYS A 754 -20.45 -13.28 39.01
CA CYS A 754 -20.93 -12.24 38.08
C CYS A 754 -21.69 -11.10 38.76
N GLN A 755 -21.51 -10.92 40.07
CA GLN A 755 -22.06 -9.78 40.81
C GLN A 755 -21.11 -8.58 40.71
N SER A 756 -21.67 -7.37 40.81
CA SER A 756 -20.92 -6.11 40.69
C SER A 756 -19.78 -5.94 41.71
N GLU A 757 -19.81 -6.70 42.82
CA GLU A 757 -18.77 -6.70 43.84
C GLU A 757 -17.55 -7.58 43.49
N THR A 758 -17.72 -8.56 42.59
CA THR A 758 -16.70 -9.58 42.27
C THR A 758 -16.20 -9.54 40.84
N CYS A 759 -16.92 -8.89 39.91
CA CYS A 759 -16.50 -8.76 38.53
C CYS A 759 -15.81 -7.42 38.23
N THR A 760 -15.00 -7.40 37.18
CA THR A 760 -14.36 -6.19 36.65
C THR A 760 -15.06 -5.74 35.37
N LEU A 761 -14.80 -4.51 34.94
CA LEU A 761 -15.30 -4.03 33.65
C LEU A 761 -14.80 -4.92 32.52
N CYS A 762 -15.73 -5.39 31.68
CA CYS A 762 -15.37 -6.08 30.46
C CYS A 762 -14.62 -5.11 29.54
N PRO A 763 -13.56 -5.56 28.87
CA PRO A 763 -12.79 -4.63 28.06
C PRO A 763 -13.41 -4.49 26.64
N GLY A 764 -13.13 -3.38 25.97
CA GLY A 764 -14.08 -2.74 25.03
C GLY A 764 -14.48 -3.50 23.76
N ASP A 765 -13.68 -4.49 23.33
CA ASP A 765 -14.00 -5.39 22.20
C ASP A 765 -15.06 -6.46 22.57
N MET A 766 -15.36 -6.65 23.86
CA MET A 766 -16.37 -7.59 24.39
C MET A 766 -17.58 -6.82 24.89
N ALA A 767 -18.20 -6.04 24.01
CA ALA A 767 -19.34 -5.17 24.32
C ALA A 767 -20.65 -5.92 24.65
N THR A 768 -20.63 -7.27 24.74
CA THR A 768 -21.82 -8.09 25.01
C THR A 768 -22.28 -8.02 26.47
N THR A 769 -21.40 -7.62 27.40
CA THR A 769 -21.74 -7.36 28.81
C THR A 769 -20.73 -6.38 29.43
N THR A 770 -21.09 -5.75 30.54
CA THR A 770 -20.21 -4.82 31.27
C THR A 770 -19.41 -5.48 32.40
N CYS A 771 -19.75 -6.72 32.76
CA CYS A 771 -19.22 -7.45 33.92
C CYS A 771 -18.50 -8.72 33.46
N CYS A 772 -17.19 -8.78 33.71
CA CYS A 772 -16.32 -9.89 33.32
C CYS A 772 -15.47 -10.39 34.50
N ILE A 773 -15.14 -11.67 34.52
CA ILE A 773 -14.24 -12.28 35.52
C ILE A 773 -12.86 -12.51 34.87
N PRO A 774 -11.78 -11.89 35.38
CA PRO A 774 -10.44 -12.07 34.82
C PRO A 774 -9.85 -13.43 35.23
N LEU A 775 -9.45 -14.22 34.24
CA LEU A 775 -8.73 -15.49 34.37
C LEU A 775 -7.25 -15.24 34.07
N LYS A 776 -6.43 -15.12 35.12
CA LYS A 776 -4.98 -14.87 35.01
C LYS A 776 -4.20 -16.17 34.83
N GLY A 777 -3.02 -16.08 34.22
CA GLY A 777 -2.07 -17.20 34.12
C GLY A 777 -2.21 -18.04 32.86
N GLY A 778 -2.96 -17.58 31.85
CA GLY A 778 -2.93 -18.18 30.52
C GLY A 778 -1.58 -17.94 29.85
N ARG A 779 -1.18 -18.79 28.91
CA ARG A 779 0.03 -18.60 28.10
C ARG A 779 -0.36 -18.00 26.75
N ASN A 780 0.51 -17.20 26.14
CA ASN A 780 0.25 -16.57 24.83
C ASN A 780 0.39 -17.52 23.63
N ARG A 781 -0.01 -18.79 23.79
CA ARG A 781 0.02 -19.84 22.76
C ARG A 781 -1.12 -20.84 22.96
N ASN A 782 -1.73 -21.29 21.88
CA ASN A 782 -2.81 -22.30 21.89
C ASN A 782 -2.25 -23.73 21.67
N MET A 783 -3.11 -24.76 21.72
CA MET A 783 -2.67 -26.15 21.54
C MET A 783 -2.31 -26.50 20.09
N GLU A 784 -2.60 -25.64 19.12
CA GLU A 784 -2.12 -25.76 17.73
C GLU A 784 -0.67 -25.28 17.56
N GLY A 785 -0.05 -24.72 18.61
CA GLY A 785 1.27 -24.11 18.50
C GLY A 785 1.26 -22.75 17.79
N GLU A 786 0.11 -22.08 17.74
CA GLU A 786 0.03 -20.68 17.34
C GLU A 786 0.27 -19.79 18.55
N PHE A 787 1.19 -18.85 18.42
CA PHE A 787 1.30 -17.78 19.38
C PHE A 787 0.30 -16.67 19.06
N PHE A 788 -0.11 -15.92 20.09
CA PHE A 788 -1.05 -14.82 19.92
C PHE A 788 -0.76 -13.65 20.87
N SER A 789 -1.39 -12.51 20.61
CA SER A 789 -1.33 -11.36 21.49
C SER A 789 -2.69 -11.06 22.10
N HIS A 790 -2.67 -10.57 23.34
CA HIS A 790 -3.88 -10.23 24.08
C HIS A 790 -3.65 -8.97 24.92
N ARG A 791 -4.67 -8.15 25.12
CA ARG A 791 -4.56 -6.90 25.91
C ARG A 791 -4.10 -7.11 27.36
N GLY A 792 -4.38 -8.26 27.94
CA GLY A 792 -4.04 -8.62 29.32
C GLY A 792 -2.67 -9.27 29.47
N MET A 793 -1.73 -8.96 28.56
CA MET A 793 -0.40 -9.55 28.54
C MET A 793 0.52 -9.00 29.63
N SER A 794 1.27 -9.88 30.28
CA SER A 794 2.39 -9.57 31.16
C SER A 794 3.58 -10.47 30.83
N ILE A 795 4.81 -9.98 30.99
CA ILE A 795 6.00 -10.75 30.65
C ILE A 795 6.09 -12.04 31.49
N GLU A 796 6.30 -13.18 30.83
CA GLU A 796 6.59 -14.48 31.45
C GLU A 796 8.10 -14.69 31.57
N GLY A 797 8.83 -14.44 30.47
CA GLY A 797 10.27 -14.63 30.36
C GLY A 797 10.76 -14.44 28.92
N GLY A 798 12.04 -14.75 28.66
CA GLY A 798 12.60 -14.83 27.32
C GLY A 798 12.52 -16.26 26.76
N HIS A 799 12.41 -16.39 25.44
CA HIS A 799 12.48 -17.68 24.76
C HIS A 799 13.22 -17.55 23.43
N ALA A 800 14.07 -18.53 23.12
CA ALA A 800 14.79 -18.62 21.86
C ALA A 800 14.30 -19.85 21.06
N MET A 801 14.09 -19.63 19.77
CA MET A 801 13.59 -20.63 18.82
C MET A 801 14.38 -20.51 17.52
N LEU A 802 14.20 -21.46 16.60
CA LEU A 802 14.84 -21.39 15.28
C LEU A 802 13.82 -20.94 14.24
N LEU A 803 14.01 -19.76 13.63
CA LEU A 803 13.23 -19.31 12.49
C LEU A 803 13.59 -20.11 11.25
N VAL A 804 12.58 -20.75 10.65
CA VAL A 804 12.74 -21.65 9.50
C VAL A 804 11.92 -21.24 8.29
N GLY A 805 10.93 -20.36 8.45
CA GLY A 805 10.08 -19.93 7.34
C GLY A 805 9.13 -18.80 7.70
N TYR A 806 8.29 -18.45 6.74
CA TYR A 806 7.14 -17.57 6.92
C TYR A 806 6.06 -17.90 5.89
N ASN A 807 4.81 -17.58 6.21
CA ASN A 807 3.69 -17.66 5.28
C ASN A 807 2.79 -16.44 5.49
N ASP A 808 2.65 -15.60 4.45
CA ASP A 808 1.88 -14.36 4.50
C ASP A 808 0.36 -14.59 4.33
N ALA A 809 -0.06 -15.79 3.91
CA ALA A 809 -1.45 -16.13 3.64
C ALA A 809 -2.11 -17.02 4.71
N PHE A 810 -1.34 -17.57 5.65
CA PHE A 810 -1.88 -18.42 6.71
C PHE A 810 -2.76 -17.61 7.66
N LEU A 811 -3.96 -18.12 7.96
CA LEU A 811 -4.91 -17.52 8.89
C LEU A 811 -4.91 -18.35 10.18
N THR A 812 -4.50 -17.74 11.29
CA THR A 812 -4.52 -18.39 12.60
C THR A 812 -5.94 -18.53 13.14
N ARG A 813 -6.15 -19.42 14.13
CA ARG A 813 -7.46 -19.56 14.79
C ARG A 813 -7.91 -18.27 15.50
N GLU A 814 -6.94 -17.46 15.90
CA GLU A 814 -7.13 -16.14 16.50
C GLU A 814 -7.48 -15.05 15.47
N GLY A 815 -7.59 -15.39 14.18
CA GLY A 815 -7.97 -14.46 13.12
C GLY A 815 -6.83 -13.59 12.59
N PHE A 816 -5.58 -13.88 12.96
CA PHE A 816 -4.41 -13.17 12.42
C PHE A 816 -3.99 -13.76 11.09
N THR A 817 -3.71 -12.90 10.11
CA THR A 817 -3.19 -13.32 8.80
C THR A 817 -1.69 -13.04 8.71
N GLY A 818 -0.95 -14.07 8.32
CA GLY A 818 0.48 -14.01 8.06
C GLY A 818 1.35 -14.09 9.31
N GLY A 819 2.50 -14.78 9.18
CA GLY A 819 3.41 -14.96 10.30
C GLY A 819 4.69 -15.72 9.97
N LEU A 820 5.56 -15.80 10.98
CA LEU A 820 6.82 -16.52 10.97
C LEU A 820 6.60 -17.97 11.44
N ILE A 821 7.32 -18.90 10.83
CA ILE A 821 7.33 -20.32 11.19
C ILE A 821 8.62 -20.62 11.93
N VAL A 822 8.50 -21.13 13.16
CA VAL A 822 9.64 -21.38 14.04
C VAL A 822 9.68 -22.85 14.47
N LYS A 823 10.86 -23.47 14.48
CA LYS A 823 11.10 -24.76 15.15
C LYS A 823 11.31 -24.47 16.64
N ASN A 824 10.47 -25.07 17.47
CA ASN A 824 10.44 -24.85 18.91
C ASN A 824 10.96 -26.08 19.67
N SER A 825 11.44 -25.91 20.89
CA SER A 825 12.10 -26.93 21.73
C SER A 825 11.23 -27.47 22.88
N TRP A 826 9.94 -27.11 22.99
CA TRP A 826 8.99 -27.63 24.01
C TRP A 826 8.18 -28.87 23.60
N ALA A 827 8.24 -29.98 24.36
CA ALA A 827 7.64 -31.24 23.92
C ALA A 827 6.14 -31.15 23.63
N ASP A 828 5.71 -31.84 22.57
CA ASP A 828 4.30 -32.12 22.35
C ASP A 828 3.79 -33.06 23.46
N GLY A 829 2.52 -32.93 23.80
CA GLY A 829 1.92 -33.71 24.86
C GLY A 829 0.46 -33.36 25.12
N PRO A 830 -0.07 -33.72 26.30
CA PRO A 830 -1.50 -33.58 26.59
C PRO A 830 -2.04 -32.14 26.60
N TYR A 831 -1.16 -31.15 26.69
CA TYR A 831 -1.50 -29.74 26.91
C TYR A 831 -0.84 -28.81 25.89
N GLN A 832 -0.20 -29.39 24.88
CA GLN A 832 0.63 -28.67 23.93
C GLN A 832 0.79 -29.52 22.67
N GLY A 833 0.45 -28.96 21.53
CA GLY A 833 0.66 -29.59 20.23
C GLY A 833 1.58 -28.76 19.36
N SER A 834 1.92 -29.31 18.20
CA SER A 834 2.68 -28.63 17.17
C SER A 834 2.32 -29.21 15.81
N HIS A 835 2.82 -28.59 14.76
CA HIS A 835 2.56 -29.03 13.39
C HIS A 835 3.85 -29.26 12.62
N SER A 836 3.70 -29.87 11.45
CA SER A 836 4.75 -29.97 10.46
C SER A 836 5.02 -28.64 9.77
N LEU A 837 6.24 -28.47 9.26
CA LEU A 837 6.58 -27.30 8.43
C LEU A 837 5.68 -27.21 7.17
N ALA A 838 5.30 -28.37 6.61
CA ALA A 838 4.43 -28.45 5.44
C ALA A 838 3.01 -27.92 5.73
N TYR A 839 2.48 -28.15 6.92
CA TYR A 839 1.18 -27.61 7.34
C TYR A 839 1.18 -26.09 7.39
N TRP A 840 2.18 -25.47 8.04
CA TRP A 840 2.31 -24.02 8.09
C TRP A 840 2.56 -23.39 6.71
N MET A 841 3.19 -24.14 5.81
CA MET A 841 3.36 -23.75 4.41
C MET A 841 2.11 -23.98 3.56
N GLN A 842 1.04 -24.58 4.10
CA GLN A 842 -0.18 -24.97 3.36
C GLN A 842 0.14 -25.87 2.16
N GLU A 843 1.02 -26.85 2.37
CA GLU A 843 1.43 -27.84 1.37
C GLU A 843 0.77 -29.20 1.59
N VAL A 844 0.17 -29.41 2.76
CA VAL A 844 -0.61 -30.60 3.14
C VAL A 844 -1.99 -30.20 3.64
N SER A 845 -2.97 -31.09 3.50
CA SER A 845 -4.31 -30.95 4.05
C SER A 845 -4.34 -31.24 5.55
N ASP A 846 -5.40 -30.83 6.24
CA ASP A 846 -5.60 -31.16 7.66
C ASP A 846 -5.66 -32.68 7.92
N TRP A 847 -6.10 -33.46 6.92
CA TRP A 847 -6.12 -34.92 7.04
C TRP A 847 -4.74 -35.53 6.86
N GLU A 848 -3.96 -35.04 5.90
CA GLU A 848 -2.56 -35.42 5.73
C GLU A 848 -1.74 -35.04 6.97
N GLU A 849 -1.93 -33.84 7.50
CA GLU A 849 -1.26 -33.37 8.70
C GLU A 849 -1.57 -34.26 9.91
N ARG A 850 -2.82 -34.66 10.13
CA ARG A 850 -3.17 -35.60 11.22
C ARG A 850 -2.50 -36.97 11.09
N SER A 851 -1.99 -37.34 9.92
CA SER A 851 -1.19 -38.56 9.75
C SER A 851 0.29 -38.40 10.14
N VAL A 852 0.73 -37.15 10.32
CA VAL A 852 2.09 -36.76 10.70
C VAL A 852 2.12 -36.24 12.14
N CYS A 853 1.29 -35.25 12.44
CA CYS A 853 1.08 -34.63 13.74
C CYS A 853 -0.40 -34.77 14.14
N PRO A 854 -0.85 -35.94 14.64
CA PRO A 854 -2.24 -36.18 15.03
C PRO A 854 -2.80 -35.18 16.05
N ASN A 855 -1.96 -34.65 16.95
CA ASN A 855 -2.38 -33.77 18.04
C ASN A 855 -3.61 -34.32 18.80
N SER A 856 -3.58 -35.62 19.14
CA SER A 856 -4.73 -36.38 19.66
C SER A 856 -5.39 -35.75 20.89
N TYR A 857 -4.63 -35.04 21.73
CA TYR A 857 -5.15 -34.38 22.93
C TYR A 857 -5.81 -33.02 22.68
N ASN A 858 -5.66 -32.45 21.48
CA ASN A 858 -6.30 -31.20 21.12
C ASN A 858 -7.82 -31.42 20.98
N PRO A 859 -8.66 -30.72 21.78
CA PRO A 859 -10.11 -30.85 21.75
C PRO A 859 -10.75 -30.61 20.38
N PHE A 860 -10.12 -29.81 19.53
CA PHE A 860 -10.62 -29.52 18.19
C PHE A 860 -10.26 -30.59 17.15
N ASN A 861 -9.38 -31.54 17.49
CA ASN A 861 -9.09 -32.70 16.67
C ASN A 861 -9.94 -33.93 17.03
N TRP A 862 -10.79 -33.84 18.05
CA TRP A 862 -11.71 -34.94 18.41
C TRP A 862 -12.86 -35.07 17.40
N TYR A 863 -13.26 -36.30 17.13
CA TYR A 863 -14.31 -36.60 16.17
C TYR A 863 -15.68 -36.20 16.72
N GLN A 864 -16.45 -35.44 15.95
CA GLN A 864 -17.80 -35.02 16.31
C GLN A 864 -18.85 -35.96 15.73
N CYS A 865 -19.80 -36.43 16.54
CA CYS A 865 -20.84 -37.36 16.13
C CYS A 865 -22.20 -37.01 16.76
N GLY A 866 -23.30 -37.44 16.13
CA GLY A 866 -24.66 -37.21 16.65
C GLY A 866 -25.10 -35.73 16.61
N ASN A 867 -24.82 -35.04 15.49
CA ASN A 867 -25.13 -33.61 15.29
C ASN A 867 -26.62 -33.28 15.12
N GLU A 868 -27.49 -34.28 14.85
CA GLU A 868 -28.93 -34.09 14.88
C GLU A 868 -29.42 -33.99 16.34
N GLY A 869 -29.98 -32.84 16.72
CA GLY A 869 -30.64 -32.72 18.00
C GLY A 869 -31.91 -33.56 18.06
N VAL A 870 -32.28 -34.00 19.26
CA VAL A 870 -33.55 -34.70 19.51
C VAL A 870 -34.69 -33.90 18.89
N SER A 871 -35.29 -34.43 17.82
CA SER A 871 -36.53 -33.92 17.27
C SER A 871 -37.57 -33.98 18.37
N SER A 872 -37.91 -32.82 18.93
CA SER A 872 -39.05 -32.65 19.84
C SER A 872 -40.35 -32.77 19.04
N LYS A 873 -40.61 -33.97 18.52
CA LYS A 873 -41.92 -34.40 18.02
C LYS A 873 -42.28 -35.74 18.63
N GLN A 874 -42.25 -35.85 19.96
CA GLN A 874 -43.12 -36.76 20.67
C GLN A 874 -43.79 -36.06 21.84
N GLN A 875 -45.05 -35.67 21.62
CA GLN A 875 -46.02 -35.55 22.70
C GLN A 875 -46.23 -36.95 23.29
N GLY A 876 -45.76 -37.18 24.50
CA GLY A 876 -46.06 -38.42 25.22
C GLY A 876 -45.37 -38.47 26.57
N ASN A 877 -46.17 -38.44 27.65
CA ASN A 877 -45.72 -38.72 29.01
C ASN A 877 -45.39 -40.21 29.16
N GLU A 878 -44.23 -40.68 28.71
CA GLU A 878 -43.61 -41.90 29.23
C GLU A 878 -42.09 -41.70 29.31
N SER A 879 -41.56 -41.89 30.51
CA SER A 879 -40.15 -41.85 30.85
C SER A 879 -39.43 -43.08 30.30
N GLN A 880 -38.68 -42.94 29.20
CA GLN A 880 -37.62 -43.87 28.80
C GLN A 880 -36.57 -43.15 27.91
N GLU A 881 -35.38 -42.99 28.48
CA GLU A 881 -34.05 -43.01 27.85
C GLU A 881 -33.84 -42.34 26.47
N TYR A 882 -33.26 -41.14 26.53
CA TYR A 882 -32.61 -40.43 25.43
C TYR A 882 -31.45 -41.26 24.83
N ASN A 883 -31.69 -42.04 23.76
CA ASN A 883 -30.63 -42.86 23.12
C ASN A 883 -30.51 -42.68 21.59
N GLU A 884 -31.39 -41.96 20.89
CA GLU A 884 -31.32 -41.92 19.41
C GLU A 884 -30.06 -41.22 18.86
N GLY A 885 -29.64 -40.09 19.43
CA GLY A 885 -28.48 -39.32 18.92
C GLY A 885 -27.10 -39.93 19.24
N VAL A 886 -26.98 -40.73 20.31
CA VAL A 886 -25.71 -41.39 20.66
C VAL A 886 -25.46 -42.66 19.83
N ASN A 887 -26.52 -43.29 19.28
CA ASN A 887 -26.38 -44.51 18.49
C ASN A 887 -25.49 -44.30 17.25
N ASP A 888 -25.52 -43.11 16.66
CA ASP A 888 -24.59 -42.73 15.58
C ASP A 888 -23.14 -42.81 16.05
N CYS A 889 -22.83 -42.24 17.22
CA CYS A 889 -21.50 -42.29 17.83
C CYS A 889 -21.04 -43.72 18.17
N LEU A 890 -21.97 -44.63 18.45
CA LEU A 890 -21.71 -46.03 18.77
C LEU A 890 -21.63 -46.94 17.53
N SER A 891 -21.90 -46.41 16.34
CA SER A 891 -21.90 -47.19 15.11
C SER A 891 -20.48 -47.61 14.69
N GLU A 892 -20.34 -48.81 14.12
CA GLU A 892 -19.08 -49.28 13.56
C GLU A 892 -18.61 -48.40 12.38
N GLU A 893 -19.54 -47.77 11.65
CA GLU A 893 -19.23 -46.83 10.58
C GLU A 893 -18.55 -45.57 11.12
N THR A 894 -19.08 -44.96 12.19
CA THR A 894 -18.48 -43.79 12.82
C THR A 894 -17.12 -44.11 13.43
N LYS A 895 -16.98 -45.27 14.07
CA LYS A 895 -15.69 -45.74 14.59
C LYS A 895 -14.65 -45.89 13.48
N LEU A 896 -15.04 -46.47 12.34
CA LEU A 896 -14.17 -46.59 11.17
C LEU A 896 -13.82 -45.22 10.60
N PHE A 897 -14.78 -44.29 10.47
CA PHE A 897 -14.50 -42.95 9.97
C PHE A 897 -13.59 -42.15 10.89
N ALA A 898 -13.75 -42.26 12.21
CA ALA A 898 -12.89 -41.60 13.19
C ALA A 898 -11.44 -42.12 13.09
N ASP A 899 -11.25 -43.44 13.02
CA ASP A 899 -9.90 -44.01 12.87
C ASP A 899 -9.24 -43.64 11.53
N ILE A 900 -10.01 -43.70 10.43
CA ILE A 900 -9.56 -43.25 9.10
C ILE A 900 -9.19 -41.76 9.12
N ASN A 901 -9.94 -40.91 9.82
CA ASN A 901 -9.63 -39.48 9.95
C ASN A 901 -8.52 -39.19 10.98
N ILE A 902 -8.05 -40.21 11.70
CA ILE A 902 -7.05 -40.07 12.77
C ILE A 902 -7.53 -39.11 13.85
N GLN A 903 -8.80 -39.25 14.23
CA GLN A 903 -9.42 -38.45 15.27
C GLN A 903 -9.91 -39.34 16.41
N PRO A 904 -9.57 -39.03 17.66
CA PRO A 904 -10.18 -39.71 18.79
C PRO A 904 -11.69 -39.48 18.83
N LEU A 905 -12.43 -40.56 19.02
CA LEU A 905 -13.88 -40.59 19.14
C LEU A 905 -14.32 -40.70 20.61
N GLN A 906 -13.64 -41.55 21.37
CA GLN A 906 -14.00 -41.88 22.75
C GLN A 906 -13.18 -41.09 23.75
N LEU A 907 -13.85 -40.40 24.66
CA LEU A 907 -13.23 -39.56 25.68
C LEU A 907 -13.54 -40.08 27.09
N LYS A 908 -12.62 -39.83 28.02
CA LYS A 908 -12.74 -40.07 29.46
C LYS A 908 -12.57 -38.76 30.22
N CYS A 909 -13.37 -38.63 31.28
CA CYS A 909 -13.27 -37.52 32.21
C CYS A 909 -12.03 -37.65 33.11
N LYS A 910 -11.34 -36.54 33.33
CA LYS A 910 -10.25 -36.39 34.30
C LYS A 910 -10.66 -35.58 35.52
N ASP A 911 -11.67 -34.73 35.39
CA ASP A 911 -12.12 -33.81 36.45
C ASP A 911 -13.46 -34.25 37.07
N PRO A 912 -13.44 -34.83 38.29
CA PRO A 912 -14.66 -35.28 38.98
C PRO A 912 -15.61 -34.14 39.37
N GLU A 913 -15.17 -32.88 39.34
CA GLU A 913 -16.04 -31.73 39.64
C GLU A 913 -16.94 -31.36 38.46
N LEU A 914 -16.51 -31.68 37.23
CA LEU A 914 -17.20 -31.28 36.00
C LEU A 914 -17.87 -32.45 35.27
N CYS A 915 -17.33 -33.66 35.40
CA CYS A 915 -17.87 -34.87 34.77
C CYS A 915 -17.61 -36.11 35.65
N ARG A 916 -18.23 -37.25 35.31
CA ARG A 916 -18.09 -38.49 36.06
C ARG A 916 -16.77 -39.17 35.69
N THR A 917 -15.94 -39.42 36.70
CA THR A 917 -14.68 -40.15 36.56
C THR A 917 -14.80 -41.60 37.02
N ASP A 918 -15.89 -41.95 37.70
CA ASP A 918 -16.20 -43.27 38.22
C ASP A 918 -17.08 -44.08 37.26
N GLY A 919 -16.88 -45.40 37.23
CA GLY A 919 -17.70 -46.32 36.43
C GLY A 919 -17.27 -46.46 34.98
N ASP A 920 -18.22 -46.84 34.12
CA ASP A 920 -18.01 -47.21 32.72
C ASP A 920 -18.31 -46.07 31.73
N PHE A 921 -18.55 -44.86 32.25
CA PHE A 921 -18.97 -43.71 31.44
C PHE A 921 -17.92 -43.32 30.39
N THR A 922 -18.40 -43.10 29.17
CA THR A 922 -17.61 -42.66 28.01
C THR A 922 -18.27 -41.42 27.42
N TYR A 923 -17.44 -40.48 26.98
CA TYR A 923 -17.88 -39.20 26.45
C TYR A 923 -17.62 -39.10 24.95
N PHE A 924 -18.57 -38.51 24.21
CA PHE A 924 -18.44 -38.26 22.77
C PHE A 924 -18.72 -36.79 22.47
N VAL A 925 -17.92 -36.16 21.62
CA VAL A 925 -18.16 -34.76 21.22
C VAL A 925 -19.39 -34.68 20.34
N ARG A 926 -20.36 -33.89 20.77
CA ARG A 926 -21.54 -33.59 19.98
C ARG A 926 -21.30 -32.37 19.10
N ASN A 927 -21.08 -31.22 19.72
CA ASN A 927 -20.79 -29.97 19.03
C ASN A 927 -20.01 -28.98 19.93
N THR A 928 -19.45 -27.97 19.29
CA THR A 928 -18.72 -26.87 19.94
C THR A 928 -19.28 -25.54 19.49
N THR A 929 -19.36 -24.57 20.41
CA THR A 929 -19.78 -23.19 20.10
C THR A 929 -18.88 -22.18 20.77
N ASP A 930 -18.47 -21.15 20.03
CA ASP A 930 -17.62 -20.08 20.54
C ASP A 930 -18.32 -19.23 21.61
N TRP A 931 -17.54 -18.76 22.59
CA TRP A 931 -18.04 -18.00 23.73
C TRP A 931 -17.03 -16.95 24.20
N GLY A 932 -17.32 -15.66 23.94
CA GLY A 932 -16.57 -14.56 24.56
C GLY A 932 -15.11 -14.49 24.15
N ASP A 933 -14.23 -14.38 25.15
CA ASP A 933 -12.78 -14.24 25.02
C ASP A 933 -12.07 -15.56 24.69
N HIS A 934 -12.31 -16.07 23.48
CA HIS A 934 -11.68 -17.29 22.94
C HIS A 934 -12.03 -18.58 23.70
N MET A 935 -13.12 -18.58 24.48
CA MET A 935 -13.60 -19.77 25.17
C MET A 935 -14.56 -20.57 24.28
N THR A 936 -14.66 -21.86 24.52
CA THR A 936 -15.56 -22.76 23.81
C THR A 936 -16.52 -23.42 24.80
N VAL A 937 -17.79 -23.50 24.43
CA VAL A 937 -18.76 -24.41 25.06
C VAL A 937 -18.75 -25.70 24.26
N MET A 938 -18.30 -26.78 24.88
CA MET A 938 -18.32 -28.12 24.29
C MET A 938 -19.45 -28.93 24.90
N CYS A 939 -20.38 -29.39 24.05
CA CYS A 939 -21.43 -30.31 24.45
C CYS A 939 -21.07 -31.75 24.04
N LEU A 940 -21.39 -32.67 24.93
CA LEU A 940 -20.96 -34.06 24.89
C LEU A 940 -22.15 -34.99 25.14
N TRP A 941 -22.08 -36.18 24.59
CA TRP A 941 -22.86 -37.31 25.05
C TRP A 941 -22.11 -38.00 26.18
N GLU A 942 -22.73 -38.11 27.36
CA GLU A 942 -22.28 -38.99 28.44
C GLU A 942 -23.03 -40.32 28.32
N TYR A 943 -22.30 -41.42 28.12
CA TYR A 943 -22.87 -42.74 27.86
C TYR A 943 -22.30 -43.81 28.79
N SER A 944 -23.15 -44.67 29.36
CA SER A 944 -22.76 -45.88 30.11
C SER A 944 -23.16 -47.13 29.31
N ALA A 945 -22.19 -47.99 29.01
CA ALA A 945 -22.37 -49.25 28.30
C ALA A 945 -23.01 -50.33 29.19
N GLU A 946 -22.73 -50.34 30.49
CA GLU A 946 -23.31 -51.26 31.46
C GLU A 946 -24.79 -50.91 31.71
N GLN A 947 -25.09 -49.63 31.88
CA GLN A 947 -26.45 -49.16 32.20
C GLN A 947 -27.30 -48.89 30.95
N HIS A 948 -26.70 -48.83 29.76
CA HIS A 948 -27.37 -48.52 28.48
C HIS A 948 -28.11 -47.16 28.50
N VAL A 949 -27.57 -46.18 29.23
CA VAL A 949 -28.12 -44.83 29.35
C VAL A 949 -27.19 -43.81 28.73
N ALA A 950 -27.76 -42.87 27.97
CA ALA A 950 -27.08 -41.68 27.50
C ALA A 950 -27.77 -40.40 27.97
N ARG A 951 -26.98 -39.34 28.16
CA ARG A 951 -27.50 -37.99 28.35
C ARG A 951 -26.60 -36.96 27.71
N GLU A 952 -27.19 -35.85 27.29
CA GLU A 952 -26.46 -34.68 26.84
C GLU A 952 -25.96 -33.86 28.04
N ILE A 953 -24.69 -33.49 28.02
CA ILE A 953 -24.10 -32.52 28.95
C ILE A 953 -23.36 -31.45 28.16
N CYS A 954 -23.30 -30.23 28.67
CA CYS A 954 -22.44 -29.20 28.12
C CYS A 954 -21.51 -28.70 29.21
N LEU A 955 -20.21 -28.62 28.91
CA LEU A 955 -19.23 -28.02 29.79
C LEU A 955 -19.53 -26.52 29.93
N GLN A 956 -19.00 -25.93 31.01
CA GLN A 956 -18.96 -24.48 31.11
C GLN A 956 -18.04 -23.94 29.99
N PRO A 957 -18.25 -22.70 29.52
CA PRO A 957 -17.31 -22.04 28.63
C PRO A 957 -15.89 -22.11 29.18
N MET A 958 -14.97 -22.71 28.45
CA MET A 958 -13.60 -22.93 28.89
C MET A 958 -12.64 -22.70 27.73
N LEU A 959 -11.41 -22.29 28.03
CA LEU A 959 -10.35 -22.27 27.01
C LEU A 959 -10.04 -23.72 26.59
N GLU A 960 -9.55 -23.87 25.36
CA GLU A 960 -9.12 -25.15 24.78
C GLU A 960 -8.29 -26.00 25.76
N LEU A 961 -7.25 -25.40 26.36
CA LEU A 961 -6.38 -26.07 27.33
C LEU A 961 -7.16 -26.64 28.54
N TYR A 962 -8.16 -25.92 29.04
CA TYR A 962 -8.97 -26.38 30.17
C TYR A 962 -9.92 -27.52 29.78
N ILE A 963 -10.36 -27.58 28.52
CA ILE A 963 -11.11 -28.73 28.00
C ILE A 963 -10.20 -29.96 27.97
N ALA A 964 -8.95 -29.84 27.51
CA ALA A 964 -7.96 -30.92 27.53
C ALA A 964 -7.51 -31.37 28.94
N LEU A 965 -7.63 -30.47 29.94
CA LEU A 965 -7.47 -30.81 31.36
C LEU A 965 -8.68 -31.57 31.92
N THR A 966 -9.88 -31.29 31.41
CA THR A 966 -11.14 -31.88 31.86
C THR A 966 -11.39 -33.26 31.24
N LEU A 967 -11.10 -33.42 29.95
CA LEU A 967 -11.35 -34.62 29.16
C LEU A 967 -10.08 -35.04 28.42
N ALA A 968 -9.94 -36.33 28.17
CA ALA A 968 -8.93 -36.84 27.28
C ALA A 968 -9.43 -38.05 26.49
N PRO A 969 -8.85 -38.31 25.31
CA PRO A 969 -9.03 -39.56 24.60
C PRO A 969 -8.77 -40.79 25.46
N VAL A 970 -9.46 -41.89 25.15
CA VAL A 970 -9.05 -43.22 25.61
C VAL A 970 -7.64 -43.55 25.10
N ALA A 971 -6.85 -44.26 25.91
CA ALA A 971 -5.43 -44.48 25.63
C ALA A 971 -5.19 -45.22 24.29
N GLU A 972 -6.14 -46.05 23.87
CA GLU A 972 -6.09 -46.82 22.63
C GLU A 972 -6.26 -45.96 21.37
N GLU A 973 -6.85 -44.78 21.48
CA GLU A 973 -7.09 -43.86 20.35
C GLU A 973 -6.06 -42.71 20.28
N VAL A 974 -5.17 -42.61 21.27
CA VAL A 974 -4.09 -41.62 21.28
C VAL A 974 -3.01 -42.04 20.29
N LYS A 975 -2.78 -41.22 19.27
CA LYS A 975 -1.63 -41.34 18.36
C LYS A 975 -0.60 -40.25 18.68
N GLU A 976 0.68 -40.64 18.71
CA GLU A 976 1.82 -39.76 18.97
C GLU A 976 2.19 -38.94 17.71
N ASN A 977 2.67 -37.71 17.93
CA ASN A 977 3.22 -36.88 16.87
C ASN A 977 4.59 -37.41 16.43
N ASP A 978 4.86 -37.35 15.12
CA ASP A 978 6.17 -37.72 14.59
C ASP A 978 7.24 -36.66 14.95
N THR A 979 8.13 -37.00 15.87
CA THR A 979 9.19 -36.10 16.36
C THR A 979 10.17 -35.63 15.28
N ASP A 980 10.27 -36.35 14.14
CA ASP A 980 11.14 -35.97 13.03
C ASP A 980 10.55 -34.84 12.17
N ARG A 981 9.23 -34.67 12.21
CA ARG A 981 8.47 -33.83 11.28
C ARG A 981 7.62 -32.76 11.96
N CYS A 982 7.18 -33.00 13.19
CA CYS A 982 6.47 -32.05 14.03
C CYS A 982 7.46 -31.16 14.81
N GLY A 983 6.94 -30.22 15.60
CA GLY A 983 7.71 -29.30 16.43
C GLY A 983 7.76 -27.87 15.91
N PHE A 984 6.96 -27.53 14.90
CA PHE A 984 6.90 -26.19 14.33
C PHE A 984 5.70 -25.41 14.86
N TYR A 985 5.94 -24.13 15.15
CA TYR A 985 5.00 -23.18 15.72
C TYR A 985 4.86 -21.98 14.78
N PHE A 986 3.77 -21.24 14.95
CA PHE A 986 3.46 -20.07 14.14
C PHE A 986 3.39 -18.80 14.98
N ILE A 987 4.12 -17.76 14.58
CA ILE A 987 4.13 -16.45 15.22
C ILE A 987 3.51 -15.43 14.25
N PRO A 988 2.25 -14.99 14.47
CA PRO A 988 1.61 -14.01 13.59
C PRO A 988 2.31 -12.65 13.67
N TYR A 989 2.44 -11.94 12.55
CA TYR A 989 3.13 -10.64 12.51
C TYR A 989 2.51 -9.61 13.46
N VAL A 990 1.19 -9.59 13.53
CA VAL A 990 0.45 -8.68 14.41
C VAL A 990 0.76 -8.98 15.87
N GLY A 991 0.73 -10.25 16.26
CA GLY A 991 1.05 -10.68 17.62
C GLY A 991 2.48 -10.32 18.01
N LEU A 992 3.42 -10.63 17.12
CA LEU A 992 4.83 -10.30 17.30
C LEU A 992 5.05 -8.80 17.50
N ARG A 993 4.47 -7.95 16.64
CA ARG A 993 4.62 -6.49 16.74
C ARG A 993 4.04 -5.93 18.05
N GLN A 994 2.95 -6.51 18.55
CA GLN A 994 2.38 -6.13 19.84
C GLN A 994 3.29 -6.51 21.01
N TRP A 995 3.90 -7.70 20.99
CA TRP A 995 4.88 -8.08 22.01
C TRP A 995 6.12 -7.20 21.96
N ILE A 996 6.63 -6.90 20.76
CA ILE A 996 7.77 -5.99 20.56
C ILE A 996 7.46 -4.60 21.13
N ALA A 997 6.28 -4.07 20.83
CA ALA A 997 5.86 -2.76 21.31
C ALA A 997 5.73 -2.72 22.84
N GLN A 998 5.27 -3.81 23.46
CA GLN A 998 5.03 -3.86 24.91
C GLN A 998 6.28 -4.23 25.73
N PHE A 999 7.07 -5.19 25.27
CA PHE A 999 8.14 -5.83 26.06
C PHE A 999 9.53 -5.62 25.46
N GLN A 1000 9.65 -5.17 24.22
CA GLN A 1000 10.92 -5.14 23.47
C GLN A 1000 11.56 -6.54 23.41
N GLY A 1001 12.89 -6.65 23.28
CA GLY A 1001 13.59 -7.95 23.43
C GLY A 1001 13.41 -8.97 22.29
N PHE A 1002 12.84 -8.57 21.15
CA PHE A 1002 12.83 -9.41 19.94
C PHE A 1002 14.06 -9.14 19.08
N PHE A 1003 14.76 -10.20 18.67
CA PHE A 1003 15.79 -10.13 17.66
C PHE A 1003 16.05 -11.49 16.99
N VAL A 1004 16.60 -11.45 15.79
CA VAL A 1004 16.95 -12.63 15.00
C VAL A 1004 18.41 -12.53 14.60
N ASN A 1005 19.21 -13.54 14.92
CA ASN A 1005 20.62 -13.60 14.56
C ASN A 1005 20.84 -14.44 13.31
N SER A 1006 21.73 -13.99 12.44
CA SER A 1006 22.22 -14.72 11.28
C SER A 1006 23.74 -14.76 11.32
N PHE A 1007 24.31 -15.95 11.17
CA PHE A 1007 25.76 -16.13 11.22
C PHE A 1007 26.30 -16.61 9.88
N ASP A 1008 27.39 -15.98 9.45
CA ASP A 1008 28.13 -16.41 8.27
C ASP A 1008 29.11 -17.51 8.66
N ILE A 1009 28.68 -18.76 8.48
CA ILE A 1009 29.38 -19.98 8.91
C ILE A 1009 30.00 -20.71 7.73
N LYS A 1010 31.21 -21.24 7.93
CA LYS A 1010 31.90 -22.13 6.99
C LYS A 1010 32.33 -23.40 7.70
N TRP A 1011 31.92 -24.55 7.20
CA TRP A 1011 32.33 -25.86 7.70
C TRP A 1011 33.61 -26.33 7.03
N ASP A 1012 34.52 -26.89 7.82
CA ASP A 1012 35.72 -27.54 7.28
C ASP A 1012 35.36 -28.91 6.69
N SER A 1013 36.03 -29.31 5.60
CA SER A 1013 35.82 -30.61 4.95
C SER A 1013 36.08 -31.79 5.89
N GLN A 1014 36.98 -31.62 6.88
CA GLN A 1014 37.23 -32.67 7.88
C GLN A 1014 35.99 -32.99 8.73
N SER A 1015 35.00 -32.09 8.79
CA SER A 1015 33.80 -32.26 9.62
C SER A 1015 32.84 -33.34 9.11
N TYR A 1016 33.09 -33.92 7.94
CA TYR A 1016 32.19 -34.88 7.29
C TYR A 1016 32.83 -36.27 7.21
N ALA A 1017 32.09 -37.30 7.64
CA ALA A 1017 32.55 -38.69 7.61
C ALA A 1017 32.92 -39.18 6.20
N ALA A 1018 32.32 -38.60 5.15
CA ALA A 1018 32.69 -38.84 3.75
C ALA A 1018 34.18 -38.58 3.47
N ASN A 1019 34.80 -37.64 4.21
CA ASN A 1019 36.19 -37.25 4.06
C ASN A 1019 37.14 -37.94 5.06
N LYS A 1020 36.68 -38.93 5.82
CA LYS A 1020 37.49 -39.60 6.86
C LYS A 1020 38.81 -40.19 6.34
N ALA A 1021 38.84 -40.62 5.08
CA ALA A 1021 40.06 -41.15 4.46
C ALA A 1021 41.17 -40.09 4.27
N LEU A 1022 40.80 -38.81 4.23
CA LEU A 1022 41.73 -37.67 4.12
C LEU A 1022 42.27 -37.21 5.48
N HIS A 1023 41.61 -37.58 6.57
CA HIS A 1023 41.91 -37.17 7.95
C HIS A 1023 41.95 -38.38 8.90
N PRO A 1024 42.89 -39.34 8.70
CA PRO A 1024 42.98 -40.54 9.52
C PRO A 1024 43.34 -40.30 10.99
N GLU A 1025 43.79 -39.09 11.33
CA GLU A 1025 44.13 -38.65 12.68
C GLU A 1025 42.92 -38.30 13.56
N LEU A 1026 41.71 -38.17 13.00
CA LEU A 1026 40.48 -37.78 13.71
C LEU A 1026 39.55 -38.97 13.94
N ASP A 1027 38.79 -38.95 15.04
CA ASP A 1027 37.82 -39.99 15.37
C ASP A 1027 36.41 -39.63 14.88
N TYR A 1028 35.93 -40.38 13.88
CA TYR A 1028 34.59 -40.22 13.30
C TYR A 1028 33.52 -41.10 13.95
N SER A 1029 33.88 -41.96 14.92
CA SER A 1029 32.95 -42.96 15.48
C SER A 1029 31.70 -42.32 16.11
N LEU A 1030 31.87 -41.24 16.87
CA LEU A 1030 30.76 -40.49 17.47
C LEU A 1030 29.91 -39.77 16.43
N LEU A 1031 30.53 -39.26 15.35
CA LEU A 1031 29.84 -38.58 14.27
C LEU A 1031 28.97 -39.56 13.48
N GLU A 1032 29.52 -40.72 13.11
CA GLU A 1032 28.78 -41.80 12.44
C GLU A 1032 27.64 -42.30 13.32
N ALA A 1033 27.86 -42.45 14.64
CA ALA A 1033 26.81 -42.84 15.59
C ALA A 1033 25.69 -41.79 15.79
N SER A 1034 25.94 -40.53 15.44
CA SER A 1034 24.97 -39.43 15.51
C SER A 1034 24.40 -39.03 14.14
N THR A 1035 24.81 -39.71 13.07
CA THR A 1035 24.22 -39.56 11.74
C THR A 1035 22.94 -40.38 11.68
N LYS A 1036 21.83 -39.72 11.33
CA LYS A 1036 20.48 -40.30 11.32
C LYS A 1036 19.79 -39.98 10.00
N THR A 1037 18.72 -40.70 9.70
CA THR A 1037 17.86 -40.46 8.55
C THR A 1037 16.56 -39.81 9.03
N GLN A 1038 16.14 -38.72 8.39
CA GLN A 1038 14.90 -38.02 8.71
C GLN A 1038 13.74 -38.63 7.91
N ASN A 1039 12.62 -38.88 8.59
CA ASN A 1039 11.40 -39.36 7.94
C ASN A 1039 10.84 -38.37 6.90
N TYR A 1040 10.31 -38.89 5.79
CA TYR A 1040 9.60 -38.15 4.76
C TYR A 1040 8.28 -38.84 4.40
N SER A 1041 7.26 -38.08 4.03
CA SER A 1041 6.02 -38.64 3.45
C SER A 1041 5.68 -37.94 2.17
N ASP A 1042 5.40 -38.73 1.14
CA ASP A 1042 4.95 -38.27 -0.16
C ASP A 1042 3.44 -38.49 -0.25
N PHE A 1043 2.69 -37.40 -0.26
CA PHE A 1043 1.25 -37.44 -0.46
C PHE A 1043 0.92 -37.13 -1.92
N LEU A 1044 0.07 -37.96 -2.53
CA LEU A 1044 -0.35 -37.77 -3.92
C LEU A 1044 -1.39 -36.65 -4.09
N GLY A 1045 -1.93 -36.13 -3.00
CA GLY A 1045 -3.06 -35.22 -2.92
C GLY A 1045 -3.84 -35.48 -1.63
N PRO A 1046 -4.88 -34.68 -1.32
CA PRO A 1046 -5.37 -34.35 0.04
C PRO A 1046 -5.88 -35.52 0.90
N PHE A 1047 -5.87 -36.73 0.37
CA PHE A 1047 -6.26 -37.98 0.99
C PHE A 1047 -5.00 -38.81 1.32
N PRO A 1048 -4.58 -38.91 2.59
CA PRO A 1048 -3.28 -39.49 2.96
C PRO A 1048 -3.11 -40.96 2.57
N TYR A 1049 -4.22 -41.69 2.40
CA TYR A 1049 -4.19 -43.12 2.02
C TYR A 1049 -4.46 -43.37 0.54
N ALA A 1050 -4.74 -42.32 -0.25
CA ALA A 1050 -5.03 -42.49 -1.67
C ALA A 1050 -3.77 -42.88 -2.46
N LYS A 1051 -3.94 -43.77 -3.45
CA LYS A 1051 -2.86 -44.23 -4.34
C LYS A 1051 -3.33 -44.18 -5.79
N VAL A 1052 -2.41 -43.86 -6.72
CA VAL A 1052 -2.71 -43.92 -8.16
C VAL A 1052 -2.93 -45.38 -8.57
N VAL A 1053 -4.18 -45.73 -8.90
CA VAL A 1053 -4.53 -47.06 -9.40
C VAL A 1053 -4.19 -47.12 -10.89
N LYS A 1054 -3.18 -47.93 -11.28
CA LYS A 1054 -2.68 -48.01 -12.68
C LYS A 1054 -3.68 -48.64 -13.67
N HIS A 1055 -4.70 -49.37 -13.19
CA HIS A 1055 -5.80 -49.88 -14.00
C HIS A 1055 -7.01 -50.16 -13.10
N PHE A 1056 -8.19 -49.64 -13.46
CA PHE A 1056 -9.45 -50.13 -12.91
C PHE A 1056 -9.77 -51.47 -13.57
N GLN A 1057 -9.93 -52.54 -12.79
CA GLN A 1057 -10.46 -53.82 -13.28
C GLN A 1057 -11.98 -53.76 -13.40
#